data_AF-A0A3R6MKM1-F1
#
_entry.id   AF-A0A3R6MKM1-F1
#
_cell.length_a   1.000
_cell.length_b   1.000
_cell.length_c   1.000
_cell.angle_alpha   90.00
_cell.angle_beta   90.00
_cell.angle_gamma   90.00
#
_symmetry.space_group_name_H-M   'P 1'
#
loop_
_entity.id
_entity.type
_entity.pdbx_description
1 polymer ?
#
loop_
_entity_poly.entity_id
_entity_poly.type
_entity_poly.pdbx_seq_one_letter_code
_entity_poly.pdbx_strand_id
1 'polypeptide(L)'
;MNRRNCRHISRHAFGAHSASYAKKAFVLAAVAFLSGCAGPSTKVLPKRQGGTIQEVPEEIPVVEEVNSFYLQESLGILSTSPRMAGSREEDTAARYIQRLLKDYGYQVNRQRFREKTEHEEILGTNVIATRPAEDPDADILLICTWHDSAPGSPGAGNNASGVSVFLETARILSGLPTDTEVRFVSLSAHENDALGARIYTRSLSKREKERLIGAITIGPCGALDTEETVLATQDGKGTMLGDLLSDSSSEITGIRFHNIQKAGLENGIFASCFIPAVQIGQKEDSFDFGTPLDTVDTVDAECLSELVDTICHTVSKIMNPDTPSMRAKAHYENNWNTFVYQQEPRRRIPFGSTPGRLQALLGIPGKLAVVNRDSKNHPIERYRFHAKWFEVEEPLITDYYFTDEQLDLVSLLPENQEQSSMQIQSQITSVYGEPEKKISGPYGLDCIWRDPVAGEQIELIPGKESFEVEIRSYTPEKTILARYDAAGNAEEKTENFEAEYGYLTQLCSVIFQPESEEALPAPSQDAILGRLLPKAELLYETDGAGGDHVLTERLKQTADVSTKAGKTHSGQKTSRNDSQGEQDRLYADTSWQVTIDPENYPQQDGELADRSTSLKSLMRTYGILLKETDPELYANGYGELLGEKQAMQQSEDASLVSPKSALQAESAQGMNQTVSVSLPEFEDAFALYVLADDTSDSPGAFQECVRYFNQFEELNTYRSAVRNYLGLQMEE
;
A
#
# COMPACT_ATOMS: atom_id res chain seq x y z
N MET A 1 52.55 -14.46 -11.50
CA MET A 1 53.62 -14.40 -10.47
C MET A 1 52.89 -14.42 -9.13
N ASN A 2 52.99 -15.39 -8.20
CA ASN A 2 54.06 -16.27 -7.70
C ASN A 2 55.04 -15.57 -6.72
N ARG A 3 55.13 -16.14 -5.49
CA ARG A 3 55.87 -15.74 -4.26
C ARG A 3 55.14 -14.76 -3.33
N ARG A 4 55.24 -14.86 -1.98
CA ARG A 4 55.73 -15.94 -1.07
C ARG A 4 55.38 -15.56 0.39
N ASN A 5 55.12 -16.55 1.25
CA ASN A 5 56.04 -16.88 2.36
C ASN A 5 55.72 -18.25 2.99
N CYS A 6 56.67 -18.81 3.75
CA CYS A 6 56.75 -20.25 4.03
C CYS A 6 56.57 -20.65 5.50
N ARG A 7 56.10 -21.89 5.69
CA ARG A 7 56.16 -22.66 6.95
C ARG A 7 57.59 -22.98 7.39
N HIS A 8 57.79 -23.19 8.69
CA HIS A 8 58.62 -24.27 9.27
C HIS A 8 57.87 -24.80 10.53
N ILE A 9 57.64 -26.11 10.79
CA ILE A 9 58.55 -27.28 10.99
C ILE A 9 59.22 -27.20 12.39
N SER A 10 59.16 -28.16 13.34
CA SER A 10 58.96 -29.64 13.36
C SER A 10 58.51 -30.14 14.79
N ARG A 11 58.24 -31.42 15.20
CA ARG A 11 58.11 -32.79 14.62
C ARG A 11 57.68 -33.82 15.71
N HIS A 12 56.94 -34.90 15.36
CA HIS A 12 56.91 -36.29 15.94
C HIS A 12 56.69 -36.53 17.48
N ALA A 13 56.34 -37.72 18.02
CA ALA A 13 55.60 -38.98 17.67
C ALA A 13 55.64 -39.89 18.95
N PHE A 14 54.93 -41.01 19.20
CA PHE A 14 54.03 -41.97 18.52
C PHE A 14 52.68 -42.07 19.31
N GLY A 15 51.76 -43.07 19.32
CA GLY A 15 51.60 -44.46 18.81
C GLY A 15 51.71 -45.53 19.94
N ALA A 16 50.95 -46.64 19.99
CA ALA A 16 49.77 -47.12 19.23
C ALA A 16 49.10 -48.36 19.90
N HIS A 17 47.84 -48.70 19.54
CA HIS A 17 47.09 -50.00 19.60
C HIS A 17 45.56 -49.71 19.70
N SER A 18 44.60 -50.12 18.84
CA SER A 18 44.21 -51.41 18.21
C SER A 18 43.51 -52.40 19.18
N ALA A 19 42.37 -53.05 18.92
CA ALA A 19 41.35 -53.07 17.84
C ALA A 19 40.01 -53.63 18.46
N SER A 20 38.83 -53.78 17.82
CA SER A 20 38.49 -54.42 16.53
C SER A 20 36.99 -54.24 16.16
N TYR A 21 36.61 -54.63 14.94
CA TYR A 21 35.24 -54.57 14.37
C TYR A 21 34.38 -55.82 14.58
N ALA A 22 33.06 -55.66 14.54
CA ALA A 22 32.12 -56.68 14.03
C ALA A 22 30.90 -56.01 13.35
N LYS A 23 30.35 -56.62 12.28
CA LYS A 23 29.19 -56.10 11.49
C LYS A 23 27.99 -57.07 11.57
N LYS A 24 26.77 -56.53 11.45
CA LYS A 24 25.49 -57.07 10.87
C LYS A 24 24.28 -56.48 11.64
N ALA A 25 23.07 -56.31 11.07
CA ALA A 25 22.64 -56.20 9.66
C ALA A 25 21.22 -55.57 9.64
N PHE A 26 20.78 -55.11 8.47
CA PHE A 26 19.51 -54.40 8.26
C PHE A 26 18.30 -55.35 8.19
N VAL A 27 17.16 -54.96 8.75
CA VAL A 27 15.80 -55.46 8.41
C VAL A 27 14.82 -54.30 8.55
N LEU A 28 14.04 -54.00 7.50
CA LEU A 28 12.91 -53.06 7.59
C LEU A 28 11.72 -53.71 8.30
N ALA A 29 11.00 -52.92 9.08
CA ALA A 29 9.59 -53.14 9.39
C ALA A 29 8.83 -51.86 9.06
N ALA A 30 8.00 -51.89 8.02
CA ALA A 30 7.17 -50.75 7.66
C ALA A 30 5.98 -50.64 8.61
N VAL A 31 5.71 -49.43 9.12
CA VAL A 31 4.44 -49.06 9.75
C VAL A 31 3.85 -47.96 8.89
N ALA A 32 2.59 -48.11 8.47
CA ALA A 32 1.94 -47.15 7.60
C ALA A 32 1.70 -45.81 8.33
N PHE A 33 1.89 -44.70 7.62
CA PHE A 33 1.37 -43.40 8.04
C PHE A 33 -0.16 -43.44 7.98
N LEU A 34 -0.79 -43.81 9.10
CA LEU A 34 -2.19 -43.48 9.35
C LEU A 34 -2.27 -42.03 9.85
N SER A 35 -3.17 -41.26 9.25
CA SER A 35 -3.47 -39.88 9.62
C SER A 35 -3.99 -39.80 11.05
N GLY A 36 -3.13 -39.37 11.97
CA GLY A 36 -3.49 -39.06 13.36
C GLY A 36 -3.63 -37.54 13.54
N CYS A 37 -4.84 -37.06 13.76
CA CYS A 37 -5.10 -35.64 13.97
C CYS A 37 -4.49 -35.16 15.31
N ALA A 38 -3.33 -34.49 15.25
CA ALA A 38 -2.86 -33.66 16.35
C ALA A 38 -3.67 -32.34 16.35
N GLY A 39 -4.25 -31.98 17.49
CA GLY A 39 -4.97 -30.71 17.65
C GLY A 39 -4.02 -29.52 17.85
N PRO A 40 -4.46 -28.28 17.57
CA PRO A 40 -3.61 -27.11 17.65
C PRO A 40 -3.32 -26.66 19.10
N SER A 41 -2.26 -25.85 19.22
CA SER A 41 -1.75 -25.21 20.44
C SER A 41 -0.93 -26.09 21.39
N THR A 42 0.39 -26.03 21.20
CA THR A 42 1.40 -26.29 22.23
C THR A 42 2.10 -24.99 22.68
N LYS A 43 1.41 -23.84 22.65
CA LYS A 43 1.92 -22.61 23.29
C LYS A 43 2.07 -22.87 24.80
N VAL A 44 3.28 -22.69 25.33
CA VAL A 44 3.58 -22.94 26.76
C VAL A 44 3.16 -21.71 27.56
N LEU A 45 1.85 -21.62 27.83
CA LEU A 45 1.23 -20.47 28.50
C LEU A 45 1.43 -20.51 30.03
N PRO A 46 1.97 -19.45 30.66
CA PRO A 46 2.17 -19.39 32.11
C PRO A 46 0.84 -19.21 32.87
N LYS A 47 0.26 -20.32 33.36
CA LYS A 47 -0.98 -20.30 34.16
C LYS A 47 -0.76 -19.69 35.56
N ARG A 48 -1.05 -18.40 35.72
CA ARG A 48 -1.26 -17.81 37.06
C ARG A 48 -2.58 -18.30 37.66
N GLN A 49 -2.56 -18.71 38.94
CA GLN A 49 -3.77 -18.98 39.72
C GLN A 49 -4.31 -17.66 40.30
N GLY A 50 -5.61 -17.43 40.25
CA GLY A 50 -6.22 -16.22 40.81
C GLY A 50 -6.35 -16.31 42.33
N GLY A 51 -5.63 -15.46 43.07
CA GLY A 51 -5.76 -15.37 44.53
C GLY A 51 -4.79 -14.37 45.18
N THR A 52 -5.31 -13.20 45.54
CA THR A 52 -4.82 -12.25 46.58
C THR A 52 -3.33 -12.16 46.91
N ILE A 53 -2.77 -10.96 46.66
CA ILE A 53 -1.52 -10.42 47.23
C ILE A 53 -0.27 -11.24 46.86
N GLN A 54 0.54 -10.67 45.98
CA GLN A 54 1.93 -11.07 45.81
C GLN A 54 2.79 -9.84 46.10
N GLU A 55 3.80 -10.01 46.96
CA GLU A 55 4.78 -8.97 47.28
C GLU A 55 5.59 -8.63 46.01
N VAL A 56 6.15 -7.40 45.95
CA VAL A 56 7.04 -7.00 44.84
C VAL A 56 8.20 -8.01 44.77
N PRO A 57 8.40 -8.73 43.65
CA PRO A 57 9.48 -9.70 43.54
C PRO A 57 10.85 -9.02 43.67
N GLU A 58 11.72 -9.54 44.54
CA GLU A 58 13.13 -9.12 44.59
C GLU A 58 13.92 -9.59 43.35
N GLU A 59 13.36 -10.51 42.56
CA GLU A 59 13.91 -10.95 41.28
C GLU A 59 13.35 -10.09 40.15
N ILE A 60 14.26 -9.48 39.38
CA ILE A 60 13.93 -8.74 38.15
C ILE A 60 13.16 -9.70 37.21
N PRO A 61 11.98 -9.30 36.68
CA PRO A 61 11.26 -10.14 35.74
C PRO A 61 12.13 -10.35 34.50
N VAL A 62 12.43 -11.61 34.20
CA VAL A 62 13.10 -11.98 32.95
C VAL A 62 12.17 -11.59 31.81
N VAL A 63 12.59 -10.62 30.99
CA VAL A 63 11.90 -10.28 29.75
C VAL A 63 11.92 -11.53 28.88
N GLU A 64 10.76 -12.05 28.50
CA GLU A 64 10.71 -13.20 27.60
C GLU A 64 11.18 -12.74 26.21
N GLU A 65 12.24 -13.36 25.68
CA GLU A 65 12.77 -13.08 24.34
C GLU A 65 11.70 -13.28 23.24
N VAL A 66 11.87 -12.60 22.11
CA VAL A 66 11.02 -12.75 20.91
C VAL A 66 11.11 -14.19 20.39
N ASN A 67 9.96 -14.77 20.02
CA ASN A 67 9.89 -16.12 19.52
C ASN A 67 9.34 -16.13 18.09
N SER A 68 10.23 -16.21 17.11
CA SER A 68 9.89 -16.25 15.68
C SER A 68 8.93 -17.40 15.32
N PHE A 69 8.89 -18.50 16.08
CA PHE A 69 7.88 -19.55 15.90
C PHE A 69 6.46 -19.06 16.23
N TYR A 70 6.27 -18.18 17.22
CA TYR A 70 4.95 -17.60 17.51
C TYR A 70 4.54 -16.54 16.49
N LEU A 71 5.50 -15.83 15.87
CA LEU A 71 5.26 -14.96 14.72
C LEU A 71 4.79 -15.78 13.52
N GLN A 72 5.56 -16.81 13.12
CA GLN A 72 5.22 -17.71 12.00
C GLN A 72 3.91 -18.48 12.23
N GLU A 73 3.64 -19.00 13.44
CA GLU A 73 2.36 -19.66 13.76
C GLU A 73 1.17 -18.70 13.64
N SER A 74 1.33 -17.43 14.05
CA SER A 74 0.27 -16.43 13.96
C SER A 74 0.04 -16.01 12.50
N LEU A 75 1.12 -15.74 11.76
CA LEU A 75 1.11 -15.37 10.35
C LEU A 75 0.41 -16.44 9.49
N GLY A 76 0.79 -17.72 9.63
CA GLY A 76 0.19 -18.82 8.87
C GLY A 76 -1.27 -19.11 9.24
N ILE A 77 -1.66 -18.97 10.51
CA ILE A 77 -3.07 -19.12 10.92
C ILE A 77 -3.96 -17.99 10.36
N LEU A 78 -3.44 -16.75 10.32
CA LEU A 78 -4.19 -15.60 9.84
C LEU A 78 -4.27 -15.55 8.30
N SER A 79 -3.19 -15.93 7.60
CA SER A 79 -3.12 -15.93 6.13
C SER A 79 -3.60 -17.23 5.46
N THR A 80 -4.27 -18.13 6.20
CA THR A 80 -4.87 -19.34 5.62
C THR A 80 -6.00 -19.01 4.60
N SER A 81 -6.62 -17.83 4.69
CA SER A 81 -7.66 -17.37 3.76
C SER A 81 -7.88 -15.85 3.85
N PRO A 82 -8.40 -15.17 2.81
CA PRO A 82 -8.77 -13.76 2.88
C PRO A 82 -9.71 -13.41 4.03
N ARG A 83 -9.51 -12.23 4.64
CA ARG A 83 -10.16 -11.81 5.90
C ARG A 83 -11.02 -10.56 5.75
N MET A 84 -11.67 -10.37 4.60
CA MET A 84 -12.51 -9.20 4.28
C MET A 84 -13.40 -8.77 5.46
N ALA A 85 -13.53 -7.47 5.71
CA ALA A 85 -14.31 -6.93 6.83
C ALA A 85 -15.73 -7.52 6.92
N GLY A 86 -16.18 -7.88 8.12
CA GLY A 86 -17.49 -8.47 8.36
C GLY A 86 -17.69 -9.91 7.87
N SER A 87 -16.69 -10.53 7.22
CA SER A 87 -16.72 -11.94 6.82
C SER A 87 -16.70 -12.89 8.02
N ARG A 88 -16.94 -14.18 7.76
CA ARG A 88 -16.79 -15.24 8.76
C ARG A 88 -15.32 -15.45 9.13
N GLU A 89 -14.43 -15.12 8.20
CA GLU A 89 -12.99 -15.27 8.25
C GLU A 89 -12.39 -14.15 9.13
N GLU A 90 -12.85 -12.90 8.96
CA GLU A 90 -12.63 -11.80 9.93
C GLU A 90 -13.11 -12.20 11.33
N ASP A 91 -14.37 -12.66 11.45
CA ASP A 91 -14.94 -13.08 12.73
C ASP A 91 -14.17 -14.27 13.36
N THR A 92 -13.39 -15.01 12.57
CA THR A 92 -12.50 -16.09 13.03
C THR A 92 -11.14 -15.55 13.46
N ALA A 93 -10.51 -14.66 12.69
CA ALA A 93 -9.29 -13.95 13.07
C ALA A 93 -9.49 -13.13 14.36
N ALA A 94 -10.58 -12.37 14.46
CA ALA A 94 -10.96 -11.62 15.66
C ALA A 94 -11.21 -12.51 16.89
N ARG A 95 -11.60 -13.79 16.72
CA ARG A 95 -11.65 -14.78 17.81
C ARG A 95 -10.27 -15.30 18.19
N TYR A 96 -9.39 -15.55 17.22
CA TYR A 96 -8.01 -15.99 17.46
C TYR A 96 -7.23 -14.93 18.25
N ILE A 97 -7.27 -13.68 17.78
CA ILE A 97 -6.69 -12.51 18.43
C ILE A 97 -7.28 -12.32 19.84
N GLN A 98 -8.62 -12.35 19.97
CA GLN A 98 -9.28 -12.26 21.29
C GLN A 98 -8.82 -13.38 22.25
N ARG A 99 -8.61 -14.59 21.74
CA ARG A 99 -8.18 -15.73 22.57
C ARG A 99 -6.76 -15.53 23.07
N LEU A 100 -5.80 -15.24 22.20
CA LEU A 100 -4.40 -15.07 22.60
C LEU A 100 -4.24 -13.93 23.61
N LEU A 101 -4.86 -12.78 23.37
CA LEU A 101 -4.82 -11.66 24.31
C LEU A 101 -5.45 -12.00 25.68
N LYS A 102 -6.48 -12.87 25.74
CA LYS A 102 -7.00 -13.40 27.02
C LYS A 102 -6.07 -14.43 27.66
N ASP A 103 -5.46 -15.30 26.86
CA ASP A 103 -4.52 -16.31 27.33
C ASP A 103 -3.21 -15.67 27.86
N TYR A 104 -2.87 -14.45 27.41
CA TYR A 104 -1.82 -13.57 27.97
C TYR A 104 -2.31 -12.69 29.15
N GLY A 105 -3.57 -12.79 29.56
CA GLY A 105 -4.11 -12.14 30.77
C GLY A 105 -4.75 -10.75 30.60
N TYR A 106 -4.90 -10.22 29.38
CA TYR A 106 -5.56 -8.93 29.15
C TYR A 106 -7.09 -9.00 29.34
N GLN A 107 -7.72 -7.87 29.65
CA GLN A 107 -9.18 -7.74 29.69
C GLN A 107 -9.69 -7.46 28.26
N VAL A 108 -10.21 -8.49 27.57
CA VAL A 108 -10.50 -8.41 26.12
C VAL A 108 -11.99 -8.40 25.76
N ASN A 109 -12.42 -7.27 25.19
CA ASN A 109 -13.73 -7.03 24.59
C ASN A 109 -13.70 -7.20 23.06
N ARG A 110 -14.87 -7.43 22.43
CA ARG A 110 -15.06 -7.34 20.97
C ARG A 110 -16.13 -6.28 20.65
N GLN A 111 -15.69 -5.16 20.09
CA GLN A 111 -16.54 -4.07 19.65
C GLN A 111 -17.01 -4.36 18.21
N ARG A 112 -18.14 -5.06 18.10
CA ARG A 112 -18.84 -5.27 16.83
C ARG A 112 -19.57 -3.99 16.42
N PHE A 113 -19.52 -3.65 15.14
CA PHE A 113 -20.19 -2.50 14.56
C PHE A 113 -20.90 -2.80 13.24
N ARG A 114 -21.76 -1.86 12.84
CA ARG A 114 -22.49 -1.81 11.58
C ARG A 114 -22.68 -0.33 11.25
N GLU A 115 -21.87 0.21 10.34
CA GLU A 115 -22.08 1.55 9.79
C GLU A 115 -22.96 1.41 8.55
N LYS A 116 -23.84 2.39 8.31
CA LYS A 116 -24.65 2.48 7.09
C LYS A 116 -24.31 3.78 6.37
N THR A 117 -24.03 3.66 5.08
CA THR A 117 -24.02 4.77 4.13
C THR A 117 -25.33 4.75 3.34
N GLU A 118 -25.56 5.74 2.47
CA GLU A 118 -26.65 5.70 1.48
C GLU A 118 -26.42 4.61 0.40
N HIS A 119 -25.19 4.11 0.26
CA HIS A 119 -24.80 3.15 -0.79
C HIS A 119 -24.55 1.70 -0.29
N GLU A 120 -24.02 1.52 0.92
CA GLU A 120 -23.60 0.22 1.45
C GLU A 120 -23.84 0.05 2.97
N GLU A 121 -23.56 -1.15 3.49
CA GLU A 121 -23.65 -1.47 4.92
C GLU A 121 -22.40 -2.24 5.35
N ILE A 122 -21.45 -1.54 5.97
CA ILE A 122 -20.16 -2.10 6.39
C ILE A 122 -20.32 -2.73 7.77
N LEU A 123 -19.94 -4.01 7.87
CA LEU A 123 -19.88 -4.77 9.12
C LEU A 123 -18.42 -4.96 9.56
N GLY A 124 -18.17 -4.99 10.86
CA GLY A 124 -16.84 -5.32 11.35
C GLY A 124 -16.74 -5.57 12.86
N THR A 125 -15.57 -6.01 13.31
CA THR A 125 -15.30 -6.27 14.73
C THR A 125 -13.90 -5.86 15.21
N ASN A 126 -13.78 -4.71 15.87
CA ASN A 126 -12.58 -4.39 16.64
C ASN A 126 -12.41 -5.36 17.84
N VAL A 127 -11.17 -5.76 18.14
CA VAL A 127 -10.78 -6.50 19.34
C VAL A 127 -10.00 -5.55 20.25
N ILE A 128 -10.51 -5.28 21.45
CA ILE A 128 -9.94 -4.31 22.40
C ILE A 128 -9.48 -5.07 23.63
N ALA A 129 -8.18 -5.07 23.90
CA ALA A 129 -7.53 -5.71 25.04
C ALA A 129 -6.84 -4.67 25.94
N THR A 130 -7.29 -4.55 27.19
CA THR A 130 -6.72 -3.59 28.15
C THR A 130 -5.99 -4.31 29.28
N ARG A 131 -4.78 -3.86 29.62
CA ARG A 131 -4.18 -4.06 30.93
C ARG A 131 -4.27 -2.73 31.70
N PRO A 132 -5.12 -2.63 32.74
CA PRO A 132 -5.23 -1.41 33.53
C PRO A 132 -3.98 -1.20 34.40
N ALA A 133 -3.67 0.06 34.67
CA ALA A 133 -2.81 0.48 35.78
C ALA A 133 -3.51 0.31 37.14
N GLU A 134 -2.77 0.48 38.23
CA GLU A 134 -3.36 0.60 39.58
C GLU A 134 -4.02 1.97 39.82
N ASP A 135 -3.48 3.05 39.25
CA ASP A 135 -4.09 4.39 39.29
C ASP A 135 -5.10 4.56 38.14
N PRO A 136 -6.39 4.83 38.41
CA PRO A 136 -7.39 5.08 37.37
C PRO A 136 -7.16 6.38 36.56
N ASP A 137 -6.27 7.28 37.00
CA ASP A 137 -5.81 8.44 36.24
C ASP A 137 -4.37 8.29 35.70
N ALA A 138 -3.82 7.07 35.64
CA ALA A 138 -2.56 6.79 34.96
C ALA A 138 -2.57 7.18 33.47
N ASP A 139 -1.41 7.25 32.82
CA ASP A 139 -1.35 7.42 31.36
C ASP A 139 -1.90 6.18 30.62
N ILE A 140 -2.41 6.40 29.40
CA ILE A 140 -2.84 5.34 28.49
C ILE A 140 -1.88 5.31 27.30
N LEU A 141 -1.28 4.16 27.02
CA LEU A 141 -0.60 3.89 25.76
C LEU A 141 -1.46 2.99 24.89
N LEU A 142 -1.66 3.38 23.63
CA LEU A 142 -2.33 2.56 22.62
C LEU A 142 -1.28 1.90 21.70
N ILE A 143 -1.44 0.59 21.49
CA ILE A 143 -0.77 -0.18 20.45
C ILE A 143 -1.88 -0.77 19.57
N CYS A 144 -1.80 -0.61 18.25
CA CYS A 144 -2.88 -0.97 17.34
C CYS A 144 -2.40 -1.46 15.98
N THR A 145 -3.29 -2.14 15.25
CA THR A 145 -3.07 -2.74 13.93
C THR A 145 -4.43 -3.11 13.34
N TRP A 146 -4.54 -3.47 12.06
CA TRP A 146 -5.76 -4.00 11.44
C TRP A 146 -5.63 -5.49 11.11
N HIS A 147 -6.74 -6.26 11.15
CA HIS A 147 -6.72 -7.72 10.95
C HIS A 147 -7.59 -8.24 9.80
N ASP A 148 -8.29 -7.37 9.09
CA ASP A 148 -8.87 -7.73 7.79
C ASP A 148 -7.80 -7.86 6.70
N SER A 149 -8.24 -8.13 5.46
CA SER A 149 -7.42 -8.05 4.25
C SER A 149 -8.31 -7.78 3.04
N ALA A 150 -7.72 -7.21 1.99
CA ALA A 150 -8.37 -6.98 0.72
C ALA A 150 -9.03 -8.26 0.12
N PRO A 151 -10.13 -8.12 -0.65
CA PRO A 151 -10.77 -9.25 -1.33
C PRO A 151 -9.79 -10.07 -2.17
N GLY A 152 -9.81 -11.39 -2.00
CA GLY A 152 -8.93 -12.31 -2.71
C GLY A 152 -7.50 -12.43 -2.15
N SER A 153 -6.99 -11.44 -1.40
CA SER A 153 -5.69 -11.52 -0.73
C SER A 153 -5.76 -12.33 0.57
N PRO A 154 -4.94 -13.39 0.76
CA PRO A 154 -4.74 -14.04 2.05
C PRO A 154 -4.14 -13.09 3.11
N GLY A 155 -3.54 -11.97 2.69
CA GLY A 155 -3.15 -10.87 3.56
C GLY A 155 -2.09 -11.25 4.59
N ALA A 156 -1.03 -11.92 4.14
CA ALA A 156 0.11 -12.27 4.98
C ALA A 156 0.92 -11.02 5.37
N GLY A 157 1.41 -10.26 4.40
CA GLY A 157 2.11 -9.01 4.64
C GLY A 157 1.16 -7.84 4.90
N ASN A 158 -0.03 -7.82 4.28
CA ASN A 158 -1.09 -6.84 4.59
C ASN A 158 -2.34 -7.51 5.19
N ASN A 159 -2.49 -7.62 6.52
CA ASN A 159 -1.55 -7.20 7.58
C ASN A 159 -1.43 -8.28 8.68
N ALA A 160 -1.38 -9.56 8.31
CA ALA A 160 -1.17 -10.63 9.30
C ALA A 160 0.23 -10.58 9.93
N SER A 161 1.23 -10.00 9.26
CA SER A 161 2.56 -9.76 9.81
C SER A 161 2.53 -8.71 10.94
N GLY A 162 1.89 -7.54 10.72
CA GLY A 162 1.68 -6.55 11.76
C GLY A 162 0.80 -7.05 12.91
N VAL A 163 -0.22 -7.88 12.64
CA VAL A 163 -0.99 -8.58 13.68
C VAL A 163 -0.11 -9.57 14.46
N SER A 164 0.86 -10.22 13.82
CA SER A 164 1.78 -11.14 14.48
C SER A 164 2.76 -10.40 15.40
N VAL A 165 3.36 -9.30 14.92
CA VAL A 165 4.19 -8.39 15.74
C VAL A 165 3.38 -7.85 16.92
N PHE A 166 2.14 -7.40 16.70
CA PHE A 166 1.20 -6.93 17.71
C PHE A 166 0.89 -8.00 18.78
N LEU A 167 0.62 -9.24 18.37
CA LEU A 167 0.33 -10.36 19.28
C LEU A 167 1.55 -10.78 20.10
N GLU A 168 2.75 -10.77 19.53
CA GLU A 168 3.98 -11.14 20.23
C GLU A 168 4.44 -10.03 21.18
N THR A 169 4.32 -8.76 20.77
CA THR A 169 4.49 -7.59 21.65
C THR A 169 3.55 -7.67 22.86
N ALA A 170 2.29 -8.10 22.65
CA ALA A 170 1.35 -8.33 23.75
C ALA A 170 1.77 -9.48 24.68
N ARG A 171 2.36 -10.57 24.15
CA ARG A 171 2.90 -11.66 24.99
C ARG A 171 3.99 -11.12 25.91
N ILE A 172 5.03 -10.51 25.34
CA ILE A 172 6.23 -10.10 26.06
C ILE A 172 5.90 -9.02 27.10
N LEU A 173 5.18 -7.97 26.70
CA LEU A 173 4.84 -6.89 27.62
C LEU A 173 3.91 -7.33 28.77
N SER A 174 3.12 -8.41 28.60
CA SER A 174 2.20 -8.90 29.63
C SER A 174 2.89 -9.27 30.95
N GLY A 175 4.14 -9.79 30.87
CA GLY A 175 4.92 -10.22 32.03
C GLY A 175 5.56 -9.09 32.83
N LEU A 176 5.69 -7.90 32.23
CA LEU A 176 6.38 -6.76 32.83
C LEU A 176 5.47 -5.97 33.80
N PRO A 177 6.00 -5.42 34.90
CA PRO A 177 5.28 -4.47 35.75
C PRO A 177 4.94 -3.19 34.96
N THR A 178 3.90 -2.48 35.39
CA THR A 178 3.61 -1.16 34.84
C THR A 178 2.79 -0.28 35.77
N ASP A 179 3.00 1.03 35.68
CA ASP A 179 2.14 2.09 36.21
C ASP A 179 1.12 2.60 35.17
N THR A 180 1.22 2.15 33.91
CA THR A 180 0.59 2.73 32.71
C THR A 180 -0.48 1.78 32.15
N GLU A 181 -1.63 2.32 31.75
CA GLU A 181 -2.71 1.55 31.12
C GLU A 181 -2.35 1.23 29.67
N VAL A 182 -2.07 -0.03 29.37
CA VAL A 182 -1.70 -0.47 28.02
C VAL A 182 -2.92 -1.06 27.31
N ARG A 183 -3.26 -0.50 26.15
CA ARG A 183 -4.36 -0.95 25.29
C ARG A 183 -3.82 -1.52 23.99
N PHE A 184 -4.10 -2.79 23.74
CA PHE A 184 -3.89 -3.46 22.46
C PHE A 184 -5.22 -3.47 21.70
N VAL A 185 -5.30 -2.80 20.55
CA VAL A 185 -6.52 -2.72 19.74
C VAL A 185 -6.25 -3.21 18.32
N SER A 186 -6.83 -4.35 17.97
CA SER A 186 -6.86 -4.82 16.60
C SER A 186 -8.17 -4.37 15.93
N LEU A 187 -8.04 -3.67 14.81
CA LEU A 187 -9.10 -2.98 14.09
C LEU A 187 -9.61 -3.83 12.92
N SER A 188 -10.84 -3.61 12.46
CA SER A 188 -11.30 -4.14 11.16
C SER A 188 -11.99 -3.08 10.29
N ALA A 189 -12.19 -3.38 9.01
CA ALA A 189 -12.61 -2.43 7.99
C ALA A 189 -11.58 -1.32 7.74
N HIS A 190 -10.32 -1.74 7.51
CA HIS A 190 -9.24 -0.89 7.02
C HIS A 190 -9.58 -0.35 5.63
N GLU A 191 -9.92 -1.26 4.71
CA GLU A 191 -10.25 -0.98 3.31
C GLU A 191 -11.41 0.04 3.16
N ASN A 192 -12.35 0.08 4.11
CA ASN A 192 -13.48 1.02 4.14
C ASN A 192 -13.16 2.29 4.97
N ASP A 193 -12.16 3.08 4.54
CA ASP A 193 -11.72 4.33 5.19
C ASP A 193 -11.42 4.15 6.70
N ALA A 194 -10.72 3.06 7.05
CA ALA A 194 -10.37 2.66 8.43
C ALA A 194 -11.52 2.85 9.43
N LEU A 195 -12.71 2.38 9.06
CA LEU A 195 -13.94 2.50 9.85
C LEU A 195 -13.75 1.94 11.27
N GLY A 196 -13.00 0.86 11.45
CA GLY A 196 -12.65 0.33 12.78
C GLY A 196 -12.00 1.36 13.69
N ALA A 197 -11.01 2.12 13.19
CA ALA A 197 -10.36 3.19 13.96
C ALA A 197 -11.36 4.28 14.33
N ARG A 198 -12.21 4.71 13.37
CA ARG A 198 -13.28 5.71 13.61
C ARG A 198 -14.26 5.25 14.68
N ILE A 199 -14.70 3.99 14.66
CA ILE A 199 -15.61 3.44 15.67
C ILE A 199 -14.93 3.37 17.05
N TYR A 200 -13.65 2.98 17.11
CA TYR A 200 -12.90 2.97 18.35
C TYR A 200 -12.73 4.39 18.93
N THR A 201 -12.25 5.36 18.14
CA THR A 201 -11.99 6.72 18.62
C THR A 201 -13.27 7.53 18.90
N ARG A 202 -14.41 7.19 18.28
CA ARG A 202 -15.75 7.68 18.66
C ARG A 202 -16.20 7.12 20.02
N SER A 203 -15.74 5.94 20.44
CA SER A 203 -16.14 5.30 21.70
C SER A 203 -15.34 5.76 22.93
N LEU A 204 -14.19 6.42 22.73
CA LEU A 204 -13.36 6.98 23.81
C LEU A 204 -14.01 8.21 24.44
N SER A 205 -14.09 8.23 25.77
CA SER A 205 -14.49 9.42 26.53
C SER A 205 -13.45 10.54 26.45
N LYS A 206 -13.86 11.78 26.73
CA LYS A 206 -12.94 12.93 26.77
C LYS A 206 -11.77 12.69 27.74
N ARG A 207 -12.02 12.04 28.89
CA ARG A 207 -10.94 11.78 29.86
C ARG A 207 -9.94 10.74 29.36
N GLU A 208 -10.36 9.75 28.59
CA GLU A 208 -9.41 8.81 27.98
C GLU A 208 -8.57 9.49 26.91
N LYS A 209 -9.16 10.39 26.09
CA LYS A 209 -8.39 11.20 25.13
C LYS A 209 -7.39 12.16 25.80
N GLU A 210 -7.66 12.60 27.03
CA GLU A 210 -6.74 13.38 27.87
C GLU A 210 -5.66 12.55 28.60
N ARG A 211 -5.83 11.22 28.71
CA ARG A 211 -4.83 10.30 29.29
C ARG A 211 -3.99 9.58 28.22
N LEU A 212 -4.43 9.58 26.96
CA LEU A 212 -3.74 8.95 25.84
C LEU A 212 -2.46 9.71 25.45
N ILE A 213 -1.31 9.17 25.85
CA ILE A 213 0.01 9.72 25.50
C ILE A 213 0.42 9.42 24.05
N GLY A 214 -0.32 8.53 23.39
CA GLY A 214 -0.27 8.30 21.95
C GLY A 214 -0.65 6.88 21.53
N ALA A 215 -0.51 6.64 20.23
CA ALA A 215 -0.77 5.41 19.53
C ALA A 215 0.46 4.98 18.72
N ILE A 216 0.86 3.73 18.88
CA ILE A 216 1.75 3.03 17.94
C ILE A 216 0.87 2.18 17.04
N THR A 217 0.84 2.50 15.74
CA THR A 217 0.14 1.72 14.72
C THR A 217 1.15 0.77 14.07
N ILE A 218 0.86 -0.51 14.01
CA ILE A 218 1.70 -1.51 13.34
C ILE A 218 1.04 -1.80 12.00
N GLY A 219 1.60 -1.20 10.95
CA GLY A 219 1.18 -1.41 9.56
C GLY A 219 1.81 -2.67 8.95
N PRO A 220 1.73 -2.83 7.62
CA PRO A 220 2.42 -3.89 6.91
C PRO A 220 3.92 -3.85 7.20
N CYS A 221 4.52 -5.03 7.28
CA CYS A 221 5.94 -5.20 7.51
C CYS A 221 6.45 -6.58 7.08
N GLY A 222 7.77 -6.65 6.83
CA GLY A 222 8.49 -7.88 6.51
C GLY A 222 8.36 -8.36 5.06
N ALA A 223 7.69 -7.65 4.16
CA ALA A 223 7.56 -8.10 2.76
C ALA A 223 8.92 -8.12 2.04
N LEU A 224 9.27 -9.27 1.44
CA LEU A 224 10.60 -9.54 0.87
C LEU A 224 10.98 -8.63 -0.31
N ASP A 225 10.01 -8.07 -1.02
CA ASP A 225 10.21 -7.19 -2.17
C ASP A 225 10.31 -5.70 -1.80
N THR A 226 10.41 -5.39 -0.50
CA THR A 226 10.44 -4.01 0.03
C THR A 226 11.58 -3.81 1.04
N GLU A 227 12.27 -2.68 0.94
CA GLU A 227 13.32 -2.29 1.89
C GLU A 227 12.83 -1.23 2.90
N GLU A 228 13.61 -1.08 3.97
CA GLU A 228 13.52 -0.07 5.04
C GLU A 228 12.26 -0.07 5.92
N THR A 229 12.47 -0.18 7.24
CA THR A 229 11.46 0.16 8.25
C THR A 229 11.50 1.65 8.56
N VAL A 230 10.33 2.30 8.51
CA VAL A 230 10.16 3.74 8.71
C VAL A 230 9.12 4.05 9.79
N LEU A 231 9.08 5.32 10.19
CA LEU A 231 8.11 5.86 11.14
C LEU A 231 7.17 6.85 10.42
N ALA A 232 6.02 6.36 10.00
CA ALA A 232 5.05 7.13 9.25
C ALA A 232 4.19 8.03 10.15
N THR A 233 4.16 9.33 9.85
CA THR A 233 3.27 10.33 10.49
C THR A 233 2.55 11.17 9.44
N GLN A 234 1.44 11.83 9.83
CA GLN A 234 0.53 12.50 8.88
C GLN A 234 1.16 13.68 8.13
N ASP A 235 2.14 14.34 8.75
CA ASP A 235 2.85 15.52 8.26
C ASP A 235 4.38 15.32 8.20
N GLY A 236 4.84 14.06 8.31
CA GLY A 236 6.25 13.68 8.29
C GLY A 236 7.08 14.11 9.50
N LYS A 237 6.49 14.79 10.48
CA LYS A 237 7.22 15.27 11.66
C LYS A 237 7.39 14.17 12.70
N GLY A 238 8.47 14.27 13.47
CA GLY A 238 8.68 13.43 14.66
C GLY A 238 7.60 13.66 15.72
N THR A 239 7.32 12.61 16.48
CA THR A 239 6.41 12.64 17.64
C THR A 239 7.11 12.02 18.83
N MET A 240 6.65 12.30 20.05
CA MET A 240 7.15 11.67 21.28
C MET A 240 7.40 10.16 21.17
N LEU A 241 6.49 9.41 20.51
CA LEU A 241 6.60 7.97 20.33
C LEU A 241 7.52 7.61 19.16
N GLY A 242 7.48 8.36 18.06
CA GLY A 242 8.39 8.19 16.93
C GLY A 242 9.85 8.39 17.33
N ASP A 243 10.16 9.43 18.10
CA ASP A 243 11.51 9.69 18.59
C ASP A 243 12.03 8.54 19.47
N LEU A 244 11.17 8.00 20.36
CA LEU A 244 11.51 6.88 21.23
C LEU A 244 11.68 5.55 20.46
N LEU A 245 10.93 5.32 19.38
CA LEU A 245 11.12 4.20 18.45
C LEU A 245 12.41 4.37 17.62
N SER A 246 12.71 5.59 17.18
CA SER A 246 13.92 5.95 16.43
C SER A 246 15.19 5.78 17.27
N ASP A 247 15.15 6.17 18.55
CA ASP A 247 16.23 5.89 19.51
C ASP A 247 16.36 4.38 19.79
N SER A 248 15.25 3.69 20.02
CA SER A 248 15.28 2.26 20.42
C SER A 248 15.67 1.32 19.28
N SER A 249 15.30 1.60 18.03
CA SER A 249 15.80 0.87 16.85
C SER A 249 17.32 1.04 16.72
N SER A 250 17.80 2.28 16.81
CA SER A 250 19.23 2.60 16.80
C SER A 250 20.02 1.96 17.96
N GLU A 251 19.38 1.64 19.08
CA GLU A 251 19.98 0.90 20.21
C GLU A 251 20.01 -0.62 20.00
N ILE A 252 19.09 -1.19 19.21
CA ILE A 252 18.89 -2.64 19.04
C ILE A 252 19.53 -3.15 17.75
N THR A 253 19.06 -2.67 16.59
CA THR A 253 19.50 -3.12 15.26
C THR A 253 20.74 -2.36 14.79
N GLY A 254 21.01 -1.20 15.41
CA GLY A 254 22.00 -0.22 14.93
C GLY A 254 21.52 0.61 13.73
N ILE A 255 20.34 0.31 13.19
CA ILE A 255 19.66 1.08 12.15
C ILE A 255 18.69 2.04 12.84
N ARG A 256 18.76 3.33 12.51
CA ARG A 256 17.87 4.34 13.06
C ARG A 256 16.69 4.55 12.13
N PHE A 257 15.50 4.07 12.50
CA PHE A 257 14.29 4.31 11.72
C PHE A 257 13.98 5.81 11.66
N HIS A 258 13.70 6.32 10.45
CA HIS A 258 13.48 7.74 10.18
C HIS A 258 11.98 8.06 10.01
N ASN A 259 11.59 9.32 10.24
CA ASN A 259 10.19 9.72 10.08
C ASN A 259 9.88 10.07 8.61
N ILE A 260 8.77 9.55 8.06
CA ILE A 260 8.27 9.89 6.72
C ILE A 260 6.85 10.44 6.77
N GLN A 261 6.47 11.24 5.77
CA GLN A 261 5.07 11.59 5.56
C GLN A 261 4.36 10.47 4.79
N LYS A 262 3.55 9.67 5.48
CA LYS A 262 2.61 8.73 4.86
C LYS A 262 1.22 9.04 5.41
N ALA A 263 0.32 9.53 4.56
CA ALA A 263 -1.01 10.00 4.94
C ALA A 263 -1.95 8.82 5.24
N GLY A 264 -1.70 8.12 6.35
CA GLY A 264 -2.39 6.89 6.73
C GLY A 264 -3.79 7.12 7.29
N LEU A 265 -4.70 6.18 7.02
CA LEU A 265 -6.09 6.26 7.46
C LEU A 265 -6.19 6.22 8.99
N GLU A 266 -5.64 5.19 9.64
CA GLU A 266 -5.60 5.03 11.10
C GLU A 266 -4.94 6.23 11.80
N ASN A 267 -3.73 6.61 11.35
CA ASN A 267 -2.98 7.71 11.94
C ASN A 267 -3.73 9.04 11.81
N GLY A 268 -4.33 9.33 10.65
CA GLY A 268 -5.19 10.48 10.44
C GLY A 268 -6.43 10.50 11.33
N ILE A 269 -7.02 9.34 11.62
CA ILE A 269 -8.17 9.19 12.52
C ILE A 269 -7.79 9.39 13.99
N PHE A 270 -6.59 8.95 14.40
CA PHE A 270 -6.06 9.24 15.74
C PHE A 270 -5.69 10.72 15.89
N ALA A 271 -4.98 11.29 14.91
CA ALA A 271 -4.63 12.70 14.83
C ALA A 271 -5.88 13.62 14.92
N SER A 272 -6.90 13.36 14.09
CA SER A 272 -8.15 14.12 14.11
C SER A 272 -8.94 13.95 15.43
N CYS A 273 -8.65 12.90 16.20
CA CYS A 273 -9.18 12.70 17.56
C CYS A 273 -8.28 13.26 18.69
N PHE A 274 -7.27 14.06 18.35
CA PHE A 274 -6.28 14.66 19.26
C PHE A 274 -5.34 13.67 19.96
N ILE A 275 -5.12 12.50 19.35
CA ILE A 275 -4.23 11.44 19.86
C ILE A 275 -2.94 11.47 19.02
N PRO A 276 -1.74 11.63 19.61
CA PRO A 276 -0.47 11.45 18.90
C PRO A 276 -0.41 10.05 18.29
N ALA A 277 -0.06 9.93 17.01
CA ALA A 277 0.04 8.64 16.35
C ALA A 277 1.30 8.56 15.49
N VAL A 278 1.96 7.41 15.53
CA VAL A 278 3.05 7.03 14.64
C VAL A 278 2.79 5.62 14.16
N GLN A 279 2.95 5.38 12.86
CA GLN A 279 2.93 4.03 12.30
C GLN A 279 4.37 3.54 12.16
N ILE A 280 4.61 2.31 12.57
CA ILE A 280 5.83 1.57 12.27
C ILE A 280 5.50 0.48 11.24
N GLY A 281 6.38 0.30 10.27
CA GLY A 281 6.22 -0.64 9.16
C GLY A 281 7.18 -0.33 8.01
N GLN A 282 7.00 -1.03 6.88
CA GLN A 282 7.79 -0.83 5.66
C GLN A 282 7.52 0.52 4.98
N LYS A 283 8.53 1.09 4.31
CA LYS A 283 8.41 2.35 3.54
C LYS A 283 7.36 2.21 2.43
N GLU A 284 7.58 1.23 1.57
CA GLU A 284 6.80 0.98 0.35
C GLU A 284 5.92 -0.26 0.52
N ASP A 285 4.80 -0.29 -0.18
CA ASP A 285 3.86 -1.42 -0.15
C ASP A 285 4.28 -2.48 -1.19
N SER A 286 4.18 -3.76 -0.84
CA SER A 286 4.60 -4.89 -1.69
C SER A 286 3.80 -4.98 -3.00
N PHE A 287 4.38 -5.58 -4.03
CA PHE A 287 3.67 -5.94 -5.25
C PHE A 287 2.68 -7.09 -5.04
N ASP A 288 2.89 -7.96 -4.04
CA ASP A 288 1.96 -9.06 -3.75
C ASP A 288 0.67 -8.57 -3.06
N PHE A 289 0.71 -7.43 -2.35
CA PHE A 289 -0.43 -6.90 -1.61
C PHE A 289 -1.66 -6.70 -2.51
N GLY A 290 -2.81 -7.10 -1.99
CA GLY A 290 -4.08 -7.11 -2.72
C GLY A 290 -4.30 -8.34 -3.60
N THR A 291 -3.35 -9.27 -3.68
CA THR A 291 -3.43 -10.44 -4.59
C THR A 291 -3.35 -11.79 -3.86
N PRO A 292 -3.73 -12.91 -4.51
CA PRO A 292 -3.48 -14.28 -4.04
C PRO A 292 -2.00 -14.69 -3.86
N LEU A 293 -1.03 -13.82 -4.14
CA LEU A 293 0.40 -14.04 -3.85
C LEU A 293 0.80 -13.61 -2.43
N ASP A 294 0.02 -12.76 -1.77
CA ASP A 294 0.21 -12.22 -0.41
C ASP A 294 0.11 -13.35 0.65
N THR A 295 1.22 -14.09 0.81
CA THR A 295 1.28 -15.40 1.46
C THR A 295 2.45 -15.49 2.45
N VAL A 296 2.46 -16.53 3.32
CA VAL A 296 3.47 -16.67 4.39
C VAL A 296 4.90 -16.61 3.86
N ASP A 297 5.13 -17.17 2.68
CA ASP A 297 6.46 -17.33 2.09
C ASP A 297 7.03 -16.01 1.51
N THR A 298 6.23 -14.93 1.45
CA THR A 298 6.68 -13.59 0.98
C THR A 298 6.98 -12.63 2.13
N VAL A 299 7.07 -13.12 3.38
CA VAL A 299 7.31 -12.33 4.60
C VAL A 299 8.50 -12.87 5.40
N ASP A 300 9.52 -12.03 5.59
CA ASP A 300 10.66 -12.32 6.48
C ASP A 300 10.28 -12.20 7.97
N ALA A 301 10.53 -13.28 8.72
CA ALA A 301 10.28 -13.35 10.16
C ALA A 301 11.41 -12.76 11.03
N GLU A 302 12.61 -12.48 10.49
CA GLU A 302 13.70 -11.82 11.21
C GLU A 302 13.38 -10.32 11.39
N CYS A 303 12.99 -9.62 10.31
CA CYS A 303 12.43 -8.27 10.33
C CYS A 303 11.23 -8.13 11.29
N LEU A 304 10.29 -9.08 11.29
CA LEU A 304 9.19 -9.09 12.28
C LEU A 304 9.71 -9.20 13.72
N SER A 305 10.83 -9.89 13.94
CA SER A 305 11.41 -10.04 15.28
C SER A 305 12.08 -8.74 15.76
N GLU A 306 12.86 -8.07 14.90
CA GLU A 306 13.47 -6.76 15.20
C GLU A 306 12.41 -5.69 15.52
N LEU A 307 11.27 -5.73 14.85
CA LEU A 307 10.12 -4.87 15.13
C LEU A 307 9.53 -5.13 16.52
N VAL A 308 9.34 -6.39 16.92
CA VAL A 308 8.86 -6.73 18.27
C VAL A 308 9.84 -6.24 19.32
N ASP A 309 11.14 -6.49 19.16
CA ASP A 309 12.16 -6.02 20.12
C ASP A 309 12.18 -4.48 20.22
N THR A 310 12.16 -3.78 19.07
CA THR A 310 12.13 -2.31 19.02
C THR A 310 10.91 -1.73 19.76
N ILE A 311 9.72 -2.30 19.52
CA ILE A 311 8.48 -1.86 20.19
C ILE A 311 8.51 -2.25 21.67
N CYS A 312 8.91 -3.47 22.02
CA CYS A 312 8.95 -3.92 23.41
C CYS A 312 9.92 -3.09 24.27
N HIS A 313 11.12 -2.80 23.75
CA HIS A 313 12.10 -1.94 24.42
C HIS A 313 11.57 -0.51 24.59
N THR A 314 11.06 0.10 23.52
CA THR A 314 10.42 1.43 23.55
C THR A 314 9.32 1.51 24.61
N VAL A 315 8.42 0.52 24.62
CA VAL A 315 7.27 0.52 25.52
C VAL A 315 7.67 0.15 26.95
N SER A 316 8.71 -0.67 27.16
CA SER A 316 9.26 -0.93 28.50
C SER A 316 9.82 0.34 29.16
N LYS A 317 10.45 1.24 28.39
CA LYS A 317 10.92 2.56 28.86
C LYS A 317 9.75 3.42 29.35
N ILE A 318 8.60 3.36 28.66
CA ILE A 318 7.36 4.08 29.02
C ILE A 318 6.68 3.45 30.24
N MET A 319 6.59 2.12 30.29
CA MET A 319 5.87 1.36 31.33
C MET A 319 6.58 1.30 32.69
N ASN A 320 7.84 1.69 32.77
CA ASN A 320 8.65 1.61 34.00
C ASN A 320 8.07 2.53 35.10
N PRO A 321 7.75 2.04 36.32
CA PRO A 321 7.22 2.87 37.41
C PRO A 321 8.11 4.03 37.88
N ASP A 322 9.39 4.09 37.48
CA ASP A 322 10.27 5.25 37.71
C ASP A 322 10.12 6.35 36.62
N THR A 323 9.43 6.06 35.51
CA THR A 323 9.19 7.00 34.41
C THR A 323 8.05 7.96 34.78
N PRO A 324 8.25 9.30 34.71
CA PRO A 324 7.17 10.26 35.00
C PRO A 324 6.12 10.28 33.87
N SER A 325 4.88 10.61 34.22
CA SER A 325 3.77 10.77 33.26
C SER A 325 4.17 11.61 32.03
N MET A 326 4.03 10.98 30.87
CA MET A 326 4.45 11.52 29.58
C MET A 326 3.39 12.42 28.94
N ARG A 327 2.17 12.45 29.50
CA ARG A 327 1.02 13.29 29.11
C ARG A 327 1.37 14.74 28.79
N ALA A 328 2.20 15.37 29.61
CA ALA A 328 2.60 16.76 29.42
C ALA A 328 3.51 16.97 28.19
N LYS A 329 4.35 15.98 27.86
CA LYS A 329 5.18 16.00 26.63
C LYS A 329 4.30 15.69 25.41
N ALA A 330 3.54 14.59 25.46
CA ALA A 330 2.67 14.11 24.38
C ALA A 330 1.68 15.18 23.87
N HIS A 331 0.94 15.84 24.76
CA HIS A 331 -0.03 16.87 24.39
C HIS A 331 0.59 18.27 24.14
N TYR A 332 1.87 18.48 24.46
CA TYR A 332 2.59 19.69 24.06
C TYR A 332 3.12 19.55 22.61
N GLU A 333 3.76 18.43 22.30
CA GLU A 333 4.30 18.14 20.96
C GLU A 333 3.20 17.96 19.92
N ASN A 334 2.02 17.47 20.32
CA ASN A 334 0.83 17.35 19.47
C ASN A 334 -0.31 18.28 19.92
N ASN A 335 -0.03 19.56 20.16
CA ASN A 335 -1.02 20.52 20.66
C ASN A 335 -1.97 21.04 19.56
N TRP A 336 -3.03 20.28 19.28
CA TRP A 336 -4.06 20.64 18.31
C TRP A 336 -4.85 21.92 18.61
N ASN A 337 -4.81 22.45 19.84
CA ASN A 337 -5.42 23.76 20.15
C ASN A 337 -4.68 24.92 19.47
N THR A 338 -3.45 24.68 19.00
CA THR A 338 -2.62 25.61 18.23
C THR A 338 -2.30 25.12 16.83
N PHE A 339 -2.75 23.92 16.45
CA PHE A 339 -2.57 23.41 15.10
C PHE A 339 -3.56 24.10 14.16
N VAL A 340 -3.03 24.74 13.12
CA VAL A 340 -3.80 25.27 12.00
C VAL A 340 -3.28 24.54 10.77
N TYR A 341 -4.15 23.78 10.10
CA TYR A 341 -3.78 23.09 8.87
C TYR A 341 -3.40 24.11 7.79
N GLN A 342 -2.40 23.80 6.99
CA GLN A 342 -2.00 24.61 5.83
C GLN A 342 -2.29 23.80 4.57
N GLN A 343 -3.17 24.30 3.71
CA GLN A 343 -3.24 23.80 2.35
C GLN A 343 -2.08 24.42 1.57
N GLU A 344 -1.11 23.59 1.22
CA GLU A 344 0.01 24.02 0.39
C GLU A 344 -0.49 24.45 -1.00
N PRO A 345 0.10 25.50 -1.61
CA PRO A 345 -0.21 25.92 -2.97
C PRO A 345 -0.22 24.75 -3.96
N ARG A 346 -1.29 24.63 -4.76
CA ARG A 346 -1.51 23.56 -5.75
C ARG A 346 -1.55 22.11 -5.22
N ARG A 347 -1.48 21.89 -3.90
CA ARG A 347 -1.83 20.59 -3.33
C ARG A 347 -3.30 20.34 -3.62
N ARG A 348 -3.61 19.26 -4.32
CA ARG A 348 -4.98 18.93 -4.73
C ARG A 348 -5.91 18.66 -3.55
N ILE A 349 -7.15 19.11 -3.69
CA ILE A 349 -8.28 18.72 -2.83
C ILE A 349 -8.80 17.35 -3.32
N PRO A 350 -8.99 16.34 -2.44
CA PRO A 350 -9.49 15.02 -2.84
C PRO A 350 -11.02 15.04 -3.05
N PHE A 351 -11.48 15.74 -4.08
CA PHE A 351 -12.89 15.71 -4.52
C PHE A 351 -13.36 14.27 -4.77
N GLY A 352 -14.65 13.99 -4.57
CA GLY A 352 -15.20 12.63 -4.59
C GLY A 352 -15.00 11.85 -3.28
N SER A 353 -14.09 12.25 -2.38
CA SER A 353 -13.83 11.52 -1.12
C SER A 353 -14.96 11.65 -0.08
N THR A 354 -15.06 10.66 0.82
CA THR A 354 -16.05 10.65 1.91
C THR A 354 -15.67 11.61 3.05
N PRO A 355 -16.62 12.08 3.89
CA PRO A 355 -16.30 12.87 5.07
C PRO A 355 -15.36 12.16 6.06
N GLY A 356 -15.38 10.82 6.08
CA GLY A 356 -14.47 10.01 6.88
C GLY A 356 -13.05 10.05 6.30
N ARG A 357 -12.92 9.80 5.00
CA ARG A 357 -11.64 9.81 4.27
C ARG A 357 -10.96 11.17 4.34
N LEU A 358 -11.69 12.27 4.11
CA LEU A 358 -11.12 13.61 4.18
C LEU A 358 -10.53 13.92 5.57
N GLN A 359 -11.27 13.63 6.66
CA GLN A 359 -10.78 13.90 8.02
C GLN A 359 -9.56 13.04 8.39
N ALA A 360 -9.45 11.83 7.83
CA ALA A 360 -8.23 11.04 7.92
C ALA A 360 -7.08 11.69 7.13
N LEU A 361 -7.28 11.99 5.84
CA LEU A 361 -6.26 12.57 4.96
C LEU A 361 -5.72 13.93 5.46
N LEU A 362 -6.57 14.78 6.03
CA LEU A 362 -6.18 16.08 6.61
C LEU A 362 -5.65 15.96 8.06
N GLY A 363 -5.90 14.85 8.75
CA GLY A 363 -5.53 14.64 10.16
C GLY A 363 -6.24 15.53 11.18
N ILE A 364 -7.27 16.29 10.78
CA ILE A 364 -7.98 17.28 11.63
C ILE A 364 -9.47 16.93 11.78
N PRO A 365 -10.10 17.22 12.94
CA PRO A 365 -11.53 17.02 13.12
C PRO A 365 -12.34 18.10 12.39
N GLY A 366 -13.26 17.67 11.53
CA GLY A 366 -14.24 18.53 10.89
C GLY A 366 -15.46 18.71 11.78
N LYS A 367 -15.90 19.96 11.98
CA LYS A 367 -17.13 20.25 12.70
C LYS A 367 -18.31 20.20 11.73
N LEU A 368 -19.10 19.11 11.77
CA LEU A 368 -20.38 19.03 11.07
C LEU A 368 -21.26 20.23 11.46
N ALA A 369 -21.63 21.03 10.46
CA ALA A 369 -22.24 22.36 10.64
C ALA A 369 -23.61 22.50 9.96
N VAL A 370 -23.89 21.69 8.92
CA VAL A 370 -25.20 21.58 8.25
C VAL A 370 -25.39 20.13 7.80
N VAL A 371 -26.62 19.63 7.92
CA VAL A 371 -27.13 18.49 7.13
C VAL A 371 -28.41 18.98 6.45
N ASN A 372 -28.49 18.85 5.13
CA ASN A 372 -29.61 19.26 4.30
C ASN A 372 -29.85 18.21 3.20
N ARG A 373 -30.76 18.47 2.25
CA ARG A 373 -30.87 17.68 1.00
C ARG A 373 -30.92 18.57 -0.24
N ASP A 374 -30.43 18.07 -1.36
CA ASP A 374 -30.45 18.74 -2.67
C ASP A 374 -31.86 18.71 -3.32
N SER A 375 -31.99 19.31 -4.50
CA SER A 375 -33.25 19.32 -5.26
C SER A 375 -33.72 17.94 -5.76
N LYS A 376 -32.84 16.93 -5.76
CA LYS A 376 -33.11 15.53 -6.13
C LYS A 376 -33.31 14.62 -4.90
N ASN A 377 -33.16 15.17 -3.69
CA ASN A 377 -33.21 14.50 -2.38
C ASN A 377 -31.96 13.65 -2.01
N HIS A 378 -30.78 13.95 -2.56
CA HIS A 378 -29.49 13.48 -2.02
C HIS A 378 -29.15 14.23 -0.72
N PRO A 379 -28.43 13.64 0.25
CA PRO A 379 -27.89 14.37 1.39
C PRO A 379 -26.88 15.43 0.95
N ILE A 380 -26.87 16.57 1.65
CA ILE A 380 -25.77 17.54 1.62
C ILE A 380 -25.27 17.72 3.05
N GLU A 381 -24.03 17.33 3.33
CA GLU A 381 -23.35 17.58 4.61
C GLU A 381 -22.30 18.68 4.46
N ARG A 382 -22.10 19.48 5.51
CA ARG A 382 -21.05 20.53 5.53
C ARG A 382 -20.17 20.40 6.76
N TYR A 383 -18.87 20.17 6.55
CA TYR A 383 -17.85 20.07 7.60
C TYR A 383 -16.99 21.34 7.61
N ARG A 384 -16.95 22.02 8.76
CA ARG A 384 -16.19 23.24 8.98
C ARG A 384 -14.86 22.98 9.66
N PHE A 385 -13.81 23.59 9.14
CA PHE A 385 -12.44 23.61 9.64
C PHE A 385 -11.89 25.05 9.64
N HIS A 386 -10.71 25.25 10.21
CA HIS A 386 -9.94 26.49 10.10
C HIS A 386 -8.57 26.13 9.52
N ALA A 387 -8.19 26.75 8.40
CA ALA A 387 -6.97 26.41 7.66
C ALA A 387 -6.35 27.64 6.99
N LYS A 388 -5.03 27.62 6.79
CA LYS A 388 -4.33 28.57 5.94
C LYS A 388 -4.39 28.13 4.48
N TRP A 389 -4.55 29.10 3.59
CA TRP A 389 -4.62 28.94 2.14
C TRP A 389 -3.82 30.08 1.51
N PHE A 390 -3.29 29.90 0.30
CA PHE A 390 -2.68 30.99 -0.50
C PHE A 390 -1.68 31.86 0.29
N GLU A 391 -0.86 31.24 1.15
CA GLU A 391 0.14 31.90 2.00
C GLU A 391 -0.40 33.01 2.95
N VAL A 392 -1.70 33.05 3.29
CA VAL A 392 -2.21 34.05 4.24
C VAL A 392 -1.77 33.79 5.69
N GLU A 393 -1.42 34.86 6.42
CA GLU A 393 -0.97 34.75 7.81
C GLU A 393 -2.08 34.27 8.77
N GLU A 394 -3.30 34.80 8.63
CA GLU A 394 -4.49 34.40 9.38
C GLU A 394 -5.25 33.27 8.65
N PRO A 395 -5.78 32.26 9.35
CA PRO A 395 -6.60 31.22 8.73
C PRO A 395 -7.90 31.74 8.13
N LEU A 396 -8.45 30.95 7.21
CA LEU A 396 -9.80 31.09 6.68
C LEU A 396 -10.70 30.00 7.26
N ILE A 397 -11.96 30.36 7.49
CA ILE A 397 -13.03 29.40 7.76
C ILE A 397 -13.22 28.58 6.49
N THR A 398 -12.94 27.28 6.58
CA THR A 398 -12.95 26.36 5.44
C THR A 398 -14.13 25.40 5.60
N ASP A 399 -15.17 25.56 4.77
CA ASP A 399 -16.34 24.68 4.72
C ASP A 399 -16.21 23.70 3.54
N TYR A 400 -16.04 22.41 3.83
CA TYR A 400 -16.12 21.33 2.84
C TYR A 400 -17.57 20.85 2.76
N TYR A 401 -18.11 20.73 1.53
CA TYR A 401 -19.47 20.27 1.25
C TYR A 401 -19.43 18.90 0.58
N PHE A 402 -20.31 18.00 1.03
CA PHE A 402 -20.43 16.65 0.52
C PHE A 402 -21.85 16.42 0.03
N THR A 403 -22.03 16.17 -1.26
CA THR A 403 -23.32 15.84 -1.88
C THR A 403 -23.34 14.35 -2.22
N ASP A 404 -24.37 13.63 -1.78
CA ASP A 404 -24.45 12.15 -1.91
C ASP A 404 -23.17 11.46 -1.36
N GLU A 405 -22.78 11.89 -0.14
CA GLU A 405 -21.57 11.45 0.59
C GLU A 405 -20.21 11.79 -0.05
N GLN A 406 -20.16 12.43 -1.22
CA GLN A 406 -18.93 12.77 -1.94
C GLN A 406 -18.59 14.27 -1.91
N LEU A 407 -17.31 14.60 -1.68
CA LEU A 407 -16.81 15.99 -1.67
C LEU A 407 -16.98 16.68 -3.03
N ASP A 408 -17.75 17.78 -3.09
CA ASP A 408 -18.10 18.48 -4.35
C ASP A 408 -17.75 19.99 -4.39
N LEU A 409 -17.50 20.60 -3.23
CA LEU A 409 -17.18 22.03 -3.07
C LEU A 409 -16.38 22.28 -1.79
N VAL A 410 -15.40 23.18 -1.88
CA VAL A 410 -14.81 23.85 -0.72
C VAL A 410 -15.13 25.35 -0.80
N SER A 411 -15.67 25.93 0.28
CA SER A 411 -15.86 27.37 0.43
C SER A 411 -14.92 27.92 1.50
N LEU A 412 -14.23 29.01 1.17
CA LEU A 412 -13.36 29.76 2.07
C LEU A 412 -14.00 31.10 2.41
N LEU A 413 -14.15 31.36 3.71
CA LEU A 413 -14.70 32.60 4.25
C LEU A 413 -13.68 33.25 5.19
N PRO A 414 -13.55 34.59 5.21
CA PRO A 414 -12.67 35.26 6.16
C PRO A 414 -13.15 35.04 7.60
N GLU A 415 -12.22 34.78 8.52
CA GLU A 415 -12.56 34.62 9.94
C GLU A 415 -12.83 35.99 10.61
N ASN A 416 -12.11 37.04 10.18
CA ASN A 416 -12.22 38.41 10.67
C ASN A 416 -12.55 39.40 9.54
N GLN A 417 -13.23 40.51 9.86
CA GLN A 417 -13.54 41.58 8.89
C GLN A 417 -12.31 42.40 8.42
N GLU A 418 -11.11 42.09 8.91
CA GLU A 418 -9.86 42.78 8.51
C GLU A 418 -9.27 42.22 7.20
N GLN A 419 -9.66 41.01 6.78
CA GLN A 419 -9.28 40.41 5.50
C GLN A 419 -10.19 40.92 4.37
N SER A 420 -9.66 41.77 3.48
CA SER A 420 -10.41 42.31 2.33
C SER A 420 -10.34 41.41 1.09
N SER A 421 -11.37 41.51 0.23
CA SER A 421 -11.41 40.84 -1.08
C SER A 421 -10.22 41.18 -1.97
N MET A 422 -9.66 42.39 -1.88
CA MET A 422 -8.46 42.78 -2.65
C MET A 422 -7.18 42.11 -2.16
N GLN A 423 -7.04 41.85 -0.86
CA GLN A 423 -5.88 41.13 -0.31
C GLN A 423 -5.90 39.67 -0.74
N ILE A 424 -7.03 38.97 -0.57
CA ILE A 424 -7.14 37.56 -0.97
C ILE A 424 -7.03 37.41 -2.50
N GLN A 425 -7.58 38.34 -3.29
CA GLN A 425 -7.36 38.40 -4.74
C GLN A 425 -5.87 38.46 -5.08
N SER A 426 -5.10 39.31 -4.40
CA SER A 426 -3.67 39.45 -4.64
C SER A 426 -2.88 38.17 -4.31
N GLN A 427 -3.30 37.42 -3.29
CA GLN A 427 -2.65 36.16 -2.87
C GLN A 427 -3.01 34.97 -3.77
N ILE A 428 -4.25 34.87 -4.25
CA ILE A 428 -4.61 33.89 -5.28
C ILE A 428 -3.85 34.26 -6.59
N THR A 429 -3.69 35.56 -6.88
CA THR A 429 -2.94 36.03 -8.06
C THR A 429 -1.43 35.75 -8.00
N SER A 430 -0.80 35.74 -6.81
CA SER A 430 0.62 35.37 -6.69
C SER A 430 0.88 33.88 -6.88
N VAL A 431 -0.08 33.02 -6.51
CA VAL A 431 0.03 31.55 -6.66
C VAL A 431 -0.37 31.04 -8.07
N TYR A 432 -1.46 31.58 -8.62
CA TYR A 432 -2.10 31.09 -9.85
C TYR A 432 -2.02 32.06 -11.03
N GLY A 433 -1.42 33.25 -10.85
CA GLY A 433 -1.33 34.28 -11.88
C GLY A 433 -2.60 35.12 -12.05
N GLU A 434 -2.69 35.89 -13.13
CA GLU A 434 -3.88 36.71 -13.44
C GLU A 434 -5.11 35.83 -13.72
N PRO A 435 -6.29 36.12 -13.14
CA PRO A 435 -7.49 35.29 -13.35
C PRO A 435 -7.98 35.37 -14.80
N GLU A 436 -8.33 34.20 -15.33
CA GLU A 436 -8.82 33.97 -16.70
C GLU A 436 -10.09 34.80 -17.00
N LYS A 437 -10.97 34.95 -16.01
CA LYS A 437 -12.22 35.71 -16.13
C LYS A 437 -12.38 36.70 -14.98
N LYS A 438 -12.85 37.91 -15.32
CA LYS A 438 -13.17 39.00 -14.38
C LYS A 438 -14.57 39.51 -14.71
N ILE A 439 -15.53 39.25 -13.83
CA ILE A 439 -16.95 39.58 -13.99
C ILE A 439 -17.29 40.77 -13.09
N SER A 440 -18.10 41.72 -13.55
CA SER A 440 -18.44 42.91 -12.76
C SER A 440 -19.68 42.67 -11.90
N GLY A 441 -19.46 42.23 -10.66
CA GLY A 441 -20.49 42.08 -9.64
C GLY A 441 -20.95 43.42 -9.02
N PRO A 442 -21.96 43.39 -8.13
CA PRO A 442 -22.46 44.57 -7.42
C PRO A 442 -21.55 45.06 -6.28
N TYR A 443 -20.58 44.25 -5.85
CA TYR A 443 -19.68 44.54 -4.73
C TYR A 443 -18.18 44.49 -5.09
N GLY A 444 -17.82 44.09 -6.30
CA GLY A 444 -16.43 44.00 -6.75
C GLY A 444 -16.28 43.40 -8.14
N LEU A 445 -15.09 42.88 -8.43
CA LEU A 445 -14.85 41.99 -9.57
C LEU A 445 -14.85 40.54 -9.09
N ASP A 446 -15.81 39.76 -9.55
CA ASP A 446 -15.84 38.32 -9.34
C ASP A 446 -14.73 37.73 -10.23
N CYS A 447 -13.78 36.99 -9.64
CA CYS A 447 -12.54 36.58 -10.31
C CYS A 447 -12.43 35.06 -10.34
N ILE A 448 -12.21 34.51 -11.54
CA ILE A 448 -12.10 33.07 -11.75
C ILE A 448 -10.69 32.73 -12.24
N TRP A 449 -9.99 31.91 -11.47
CA TRP A 449 -8.77 31.22 -11.86
C TRP A 449 -9.09 29.75 -12.15
N ARG A 450 -8.23 29.13 -12.95
CA ARG A 450 -8.22 27.68 -13.16
C ARG A 450 -6.78 27.22 -13.05
N ASP A 451 -6.53 26.23 -12.21
CA ASP A 451 -5.23 25.58 -12.14
C ASP A 451 -5.25 24.33 -13.03
N PRO A 452 -4.54 24.32 -14.17
CA PRO A 452 -4.40 23.15 -15.03
C PRO A 452 -3.36 22.14 -14.51
N VAL A 453 -2.89 22.29 -13.26
CA VAL A 453 -2.02 21.32 -12.56
C VAL A 453 -2.79 20.64 -11.41
N ALA A 454 -3.60 21.39 -10.66
CA ALA A 454 -4.41 20.82 -9.57
C ALA A 454 -5.79 20.27 -10.00
N GLY A 455 -6.31 20.67 -11.17
CA GLY A 455 -7.64 20.27 -11.61
C GLY A 455 -8.74 21.06 -10.87
N GLU A 456 -8.46 22.33 -10.56
CA GLU A 456 -9.29 23.15 -9.69
C GLU A 456 -9.71 24.46 -10.38
N GLN A 457 -11.01 24.80 -10.29
CA GLN A 457 -11.49 26.16 -10.56
C GLN A 457 -11.67 26.88 -9.22
N ILE A 458 -11.05 28.05 -9.10
CA ILE A 458 -11.10 28.92 -7.92
C ILE A 458 -11.89 30.18 -8.30
N GLU A 459 -12.97 30.48 -7.61
CA GLU A 459 -13.86 31.61 -7.88
C GLU A 459 -14.01 32.50 -6.63
N LEU A 460 -13.38 33.69 -6.67
CA LEU A 460 -13.52 34.72 -5.65
C LEU A 460 -14.75 35.57 -5.92
N ILE A 461 -15.67 35.60 -4.96
CA ILE A 461 -16.93 36.34 -4.97
C ILE A 461 -16.87 37.46 -3.91
N PRO A 462 -16.69 38.74 -4.29
CA PRO A 462 -16.69 39.85 -3.34
C PRO A 462 -18.06 40.07 -2.70
N GLY A 463 -18.08 40.13 -1.36
CA GLY A 463 -19.22 40.58 -0.58
C GLY A 463 -19.15 42.07 -0.25
N LYS A 464 -20.22 42.61 0.34
CA LYS A 464 -20.30 44.02 0.76
C LYS A 464 -19.27 44.38 1.85
N GLU A 465 -19.04 43.46 2.79
CA GLU A 465 -18.20 43.61 3.99
C GLU A 465 -17.44 42.29 4.29
N SER A 466 -17.21 41.47 3.25
CA SER A 466 -16.63 40.12 3.31
C SER A 466 -16.23 39.65 1.90
N PHE A 467 -15.79 38.40 1.77
CA PHE A 467 -15.74 37.67 0.50
C PHE A 467 -16.10 36.20 0.73
N GLU A 468 -16.27 35.45 -0.36
CA GLU A 468 -16.30 33.99 -0.39
C GLU A 468 -15.38 33.53 -1.54
N VAL A 469 -14.64 32.43 -1.35
CA VAL A 469 -13.90 31.75 -2.42
C VAL A 469 -14.48 30.35 -2.55
N GLU A 470 -15.12 30.04 -3.67
CA GLU A 470 -15.47 28.66 -4.01
C GLU A 470 -14.28 27.98 -4.73
N ILE A 471 -13.99 26.74 -4.35
CA ILE A 471 -13.05 25.86 -5.06
C ILE A 471 -13.79 24.59 -5.44
N ARG A 472 -13.71 24.19 -6.70
CA ARG A 472 -14.41 23.04 -7.27
C ARG A 472 -13.49 22.27 -8.21
N SER A 473 -13.69 20.95 -8.27
CA SER A 473 -13.08 20.10 -9.30
C SER A 473 -13.43 20.63 -10.71
N TYR A 474 -12.41 20.74 -11.55
CA TYR A 474 -12.48 21.15 -12.94
C TYR A 474 -11.65 20.15 -13.75
N THR A 475 -12.12 19.78 -14.96
CA THR A 475 -11.34 18.99 -15.91
C THR A 475 -10.76 19.94 -16.95
N PRO A 476 -9.44 20.21 -16.95
CA PRO A 476 -8.80 21.10 -17.91
C PRO A 476 -8.73 20.51 -19.33
N GLU A 477 -8.30 21.32 -20.29
CA GLU A 477 -8.00 20.83 -21.64
C GLU A 477 -6.59 20.23 -21.64
N LYS A 478 -6.49 18.99 -22.11
CA LYS A 478 -5.24 18.22 -22.14
C LYS A 478 -4.13 18.97 -22.89
N THR A 479 -3.01 19.14 -22.21
CA THR A 479 -1.82 19.87 -22.67
C THR A 479 -0.67 18.90 -22.85
N ILE A 480 -0.07 18.89 -24.04
CA ILE A 480 1.11 18.07 -24.35
C ILE A 480 2.33 18.68 -23.66
N LEU A 481 3.01 17.88 -22.84
CA LEU A 481 4.25 18.22 -22.15
C LEU A 481 5.47 17.71 -22.93
N ALA A 482 5.42 16.47 -23.43
CA ALA A 482 6.47 15.89 -24.25
C ALA A 482 5.96 14.77 -25.17
N ARG A 483 6.69 14.52 -26.26
CA ARG A 483 6.51 13.36 -27.14
C ARG A 483 7.85 12.75 -27.52
N TYR A 484 7.90 11.42 -27.51
CA TYR A 484 9.01 10.61 -27.98
C TYR A 484 8.54 9.62 -29.04
N ASP A 485 9.33 9.43 -30.10
CA ASP A 485 9.09 8.35 -31.06
C ASP A 485 9.36 6.98 -30.42
N ALA A 486 8.94 5.89 -31.08
CA ALA A 486 9.13 4.52 -30.59
C ALA A 486 10.60 4.03 -30.55
N ALA A 487 11.55 4.86 -30.97
CA ALA A 487 12.99 4.64 -30.83
C ALA A 487 13.63 5.56 -29.76
N GLY A 488 12.82 6.24 -28.95
CA GLY A 488 13.25 7.09 -27.83
C GLY A 488 13.68 8.50 -28.22
N ASN A 489 13.54 8.92 -29.48
CA ASN A 489 13.93 10.27 -29.91
C ASN A 489 12.85 11.29 -29.54
N ALA A 490 13.28 12.45 -29.00
CA ALA A 490 12.38 13.56 -28.67
C ALA A 490 11.82 14.25 -29.93
N GLU A 491 10.50 14.31 -30.07
CA GLU A 491 9.82 15.10 -31.11
C GLU A 491 9.45 16.51 -30.61
N GLU A 492 8.87 16.59 -29.41
CA GLU A 492 8.31 17.80 -28.80
C GLU A 492 8.54 17.74 -27.29
N LYS A 493 8.94 18.85 -26.65
CA LYS A 493 9.12 18.99 -25.18
C LYS A 493 8.90 20.43 -24.73
N THR A 494 8.29 20.62 -23.56
CA THR A 494 8.30 21.90 -22.84
C THR A 494 9.67 22.18 -22.22
N GLU A 495 9.95 23.45 -21.91
CA GLU A 495 11.12 23.82 -21.10
C GLU A 495 11.00 23.18 -19.70
N ASN A 496 12.12 22.73 -19.14
CA ASN A 496 12.26 22.03 -17.84
C ASN A 496 11.66 20.60 -17.70
N PHE A 497 10.92 20.05 -18.69
CA PHE A 497 10.29 18.72 -18.56
C PHE A 497 11.21 17.61 -18.03
N GLU A 498 12.45 17.54 -18.52
CA GLU A 498 13.46 16.54 -18.10
C GLU A 498 13.94 16.72 -16.64
N ALA A 499 13.86 17.94 -16.11
CA ALA A 499 14.24 18.24 -14.72
C ALA A 499 13.11 17.92 -13.73
N GLU A 500 11.86 17.91 -14.20
CA GLU A 500 10.66 17.62 -13.40
C GLU A 500 10.25 16.14 -13.49
N TYR A 501 10.39 15.51 -14.68
CA TYR A 501 9.88 14.17 -14.98
C TYR A 501 10.93 13.21 -15.58
N GLY A 502 12.22 13.50 -15.39
CA GLY A 502 13.32 12.70 -15.96
C GLY A 502 13.35 11.24 -15.49
N TYR A 503 12.97 10.95 -14.23
CA TYR A 503 12.85 9.57 -13.73
C TYR A 503 11.71 8.81 -14.43
N LEU A 504 10.50 9.38 -14.44
CA LEU A 504 9.33 8.80 -15.11
C LEU A 504 9.58 8.58 -16.60
N THR A 505 10.28 9.52 -17.24
CA THR A 505 10.71 9.43 -18.64
C THR A 505 11.59 8.20 -18.90
N GLN A 506 12.64 8.02 -18.10
CA GLN A 506 13.57 6.89 -18.22
C GLN A 506 12.87 5.56 -17.92
N LEU A 507 12.09 5.51 -16.83
CA LEU A 507 11.27 4.35 -16.47
C LEU A 507 10.36 3.93 -17.63
N CYS A 508 9.58 4.86 -18.17
CA CYS A 508 8.66 4.55 -19.27
C CYS A 508 9.39 4.20 -20.58
N SER A 509 10.60 4.71 -20.82
CA SER A 509 11.43 4.26 -21.95
C SER A 509 11.89 2.81 -21.76
N VAL A 510 12.36 2.42 -20.57
CA VAL A 510 12.71 1.01 -20.26
C VAL A 510 11.49 0.08 -20.40
N ILE A 511 10.30 0.56 -20.03
CA ILE A 511 9.05 -0.22 -20.08
C ILE A 511 8.53 -0.36 -21.52
N PHE A 512 8.38 0.74 -22.27
CA PHE A 512 7.62 0.79 -23.53
C PHE A 512 8.50 0.94 -24.78
N GLN A 513 9.82 1.05 -24.63
CA GLN A 513 10.78 1.21 -25.72
C GLN A 513 11.99 0.26 -25.58
N PRO A 514 11.79 -1.04 -25.21
CA PRO A 514 12.88 -1.94 -24.84
C PRO A 514 13.88 -2.16 -25.99
N GLU A 515 15.17 -2.11 -25.65
CA GLU A 515 16.27 -2.45 -26.56
C GLU A 515 16.24 -3.95 -26.91
N SER A 516 16.36 -4.27 -28.19
CA SER A 516 15.95 -5.59 -28.72
C SER A 516 17.05 -6.49 -29.28
N GLU A 517 18.33 -6.05 -29.34
CA GLU A 517 19.35 -6.80 -30.12
C GLU A 517 20.77 -6.97 -29.51
N GLU A 518 21.30 -6.11 -28.61
CA GLU A 518 22.75 -6.16 -28.30
C GLU A 518 23.20 -7.20 -27.23
N ALA A 519 22.28 -7.84 -26.49
CA ALA A 519 22.65 -8.67 -25.32
C ALA A 519 22.76 -10.19 -25.55
N LEU A 520 22.26 -10.74 -26.67
CA LEU A 520 22.21 -12.20 -26.88
C LEU A 520 23.45 -12.75 -27.62
N PRO A 521 24.15 -13.77 -27.09
CA PRO A 521 25.23 -14.43 -27.81
C PRO A 521 24.69 -15.22 -29.00
N ALA A 522 25.18 -14.92 -30.20
CA ALA A 522 24.65 -15.42 -31.48
C ALA A 522 24.30 -16.93 -31.47
N PRO A 523 23.00 -17.29 -31.58
CA PRO A 523 22.55 -18.65 -31.33
C PRO A 523 22.81 -19.61 -32.51
N SER A 524 22.63 -20.91 -32.25
CA SER A 524 22.74 -21.97 -33.27
C SER A 524 21.66 -21.83 -34.36
N GLN A 525 21.93 -22.37 -35.56
CA GLN A 525 21.11 -22.13 -36.77
C GLN A 525 19.66 -22.65 -36.74
N ASP A 526 19.25 -23.36 -35.70
CA ASP A 526 17.86 -23.79 -35.48
C ASP A 526 17.08 -22.86 -34.51
N ALA A 527 17.74 -21.84 -33.94
CA ALA A 527 17.09 -20.83 -33.12
C ALA A 527 16.20 -19.92 -33.98
N ILE A 528 14.95 -19.78 -33.52
CA ILE A 528 13.88 -19.05 -34.19
C ILE A 528 14.27 -17.57 -34.33
N LEU A 529 13.77 -16.95 -35.40
CA LEU A 529 13.78 -15.50 -35.67
C LEU A 529 13.78 -14.67 -34.38
N GLY A 530 14.77 -13.78 -34.21
CA GLY A 530 14.73 -12.75 -33.18
C GLY A 530 13.44 -11.95 -33.32
N ARG A 531 12.57 -12.02 -32.32
CA ARG A 531 11.29 -11.30 -32.28
C ARG A 531 11.50 -9.97 -31.59
N LEU A 532 10.99 -8.90 -32.20
CA LEU A 532 11.00 -7.58 -31.59
C LEU A 532 9.85 -7.49 -30.57
N LEU A 533 10.17 -7.04 -29.36
CA LEU A 533 9.17 -6.64 -28.37
C LEU A 533 8.41 -5.40 -28.86
N PRO A 534 7.11 -5.24 -28.50
CA PRO A 534 6.32 -4.09 -28.93
C PRO A 534 6.89 -2.79 -28.36
N LYS A 535 7.04 -1.78 -29.24
CA LYS A 535 7.46 -0.43 -28.86
C LYS A 535 6.32 0.57 -29.06
N ALA A 536 6.33 1.64 -28.28
CA ALA A 536 5.36 2.73 -28.35
C ALA A 536 6.00 4.11 -28.49
N GLU A 537 5.31 4.97 -29.24
CA GLU A 537 5.42 6.42 -29.05
C GLU A 537 4.96 6.76 -27.63
N LEU A 538 5.74 7.57 -26.91
CA LEU A 538 5.36 8.04 -25.58
C LEU A 538 4.84 9.46 -25.67
N LEU A 539 3.54 9.64 -25.36
CA LEU A 539 2.90 10.94 -25.27
C LEU A 539 2.71 11.30 -23.79
N TYR A 540 3.46 12.28 -23.32
CA TYR A 540 3.23 12.88 -22.01
C TYR A 540 2.26 14.05 -22.21
N GLU A 541 0.99 13.83 -21.87
CA GLU A 541 -0.04 14.86 -21.83
C GLU A 541 -0.61 14.90 -20.42
N THR A 542 -0.91 16.09 -19.91
CA THR A 542 -1.63 16.24 -18.65
C THR A 542 -2.84 17.15 -18.86
N ASP A 543 -3.94 16.85 -18.20
CA ASP A 543 -4.95 17.86 -17.88
C ASP A 543 -4.79 18.38 -16.45
N GLY A 544 -3.85 17.89 -15.65
CA GLY A 544 -3.77 18.25 -14.23
C GLY A 544 -4.99 17.83 -13.41
N ALA A 545 -5.83 16.94 -13.94
CA ALA A 545 -6.93 16.29 -13.25
C ALA A 545 -6.71 14.77 -13.16
N GLY A 546 -5.44 14.34 -13.14
CA GLY A 546 -4.99 12.99 -12.81
C GLY A 546 -5.78 12.36 -11.66
N GLY A 547 -6.07 11.07 -11.82
CA GLY A 547 -7.17 10.36 -11.17
C GLY A 547 -7.58 9.13 -11.97
N ASP A 548 -7.18 9.05 -13.25
CA ASP A 548 -7.07 7.81 -14.01
C ASP A 548 -6.16 8.03 -15.25
N HIS A 549 -6.08 7.04 -16.15
CA HIS A 549 -5.58 7.14 -17.53
C HIS A 549 -4.05 7.11 -17.78
N VAL A 550 -3.47 5.91 -17.70
CA VAL A 550 -2.55 5.49 -18.78
C VAL A 550 -3.42 4.99 -19.94
N LEU A 551 -3.32 5.61 -21.11
CA LEU A 551 -4.14 5.26 -22.28
C LEU A 551 -3.28 4.64 -23.38
N THR A 552 -3.87 3.73 -24.14
CA THR A 552 -3.22 3.07 -25.28
C THR A 552 -4.07 3.27 -26.54
N GLU A 553 -3.52 3.95 -27.54
CA GLU A 553 -4.14 4.04 -28.86
C GLU A 553 -3.31 3.29 -29.90
N ARG A 554 -3.97 2.43 -30.68
CA ARG A 554 -3.36 1.79 -31.84
C ARG A 554 -3.39 2.75 -33.02
N LEU A 555 -2.22 3.25 -33.39
CA LEU A 555 -2.02 4.27 -34.42
C LEU A 555 -2.51 3.77 -35.79
N LYS A 556 -3.52 4.44 -36.33
CA LYS A 556 -4.09 4.12 -37.64
C LYS A 556 -3.18 4.65 -38.75
N GLN A 557 -2.56 3.74 -39.50
CA GLN A 557 -1.72 4.09 -40.66
C GLN A 557 -2.44 5.05 -41.61
N THR A 558 -1.88 6.26 -41.77
CA THR A 558 -2.37 7.29 -42.68
C THR A 558 -1.98 6.97 -44.13
N ALA A 559 -2.73 6.05 -44.72
CA ALA A 559 -2.51 5.53 -46.08
C ALA A 559 -2.85 6.53 -47.21
N ASP A 560 -2.40 7.79 -47.14
CA ASP A 560 -2.44 8.71 -48.30
C ASP A 560 -1.42 9.88 -48.27
N VAL A 561 -0.29 9.70 -48.95
CA VAL A 561 0.39 10.79 -49.70
C VAL A 561 0.82 10.25 -51.06
N SER A 562 -0.10 10.17 -52.02
CA SER A 562 0.26 9.69 -53.35
C SER A 562 1.10 10.70 -54.16
N THR A 563 2.23 10.20 -54.68
CA THR A 563 2.90 10.58 -55.94
C THR A 563 3.09 12.07 -56.30
N LYS A 564 4.36 12.51 -56.35
CA LYS A 564 4.85 13.35 -57.46
C LYS A 564 6.09 12.73 -58.11
N ALA A 565 6.12 12.75 -59.44
CA ALA A 565 7.00 11.88 -60.22
C ALA A 565 8.40 12.47 -60.47
N GLY A 566 9.43 11.64 -60.27
CA GLY A 566 10.77 11.80 -60.87
C GLY A 566 11.11 10.55 -61.68
N LYS A 567 11.38 10.68 -62.98
CA LYS A 567 11.71 9.54 -63.86
C LYS A 567 13.21 9.43 -64.10
N THR A 568 13.77 8.25 -63.84
CA THR A 568 14.96 7.71 -64.53
C THR A 568 14.90 6.18 -64.54
N HIS A 569 15.58 5.55 -65.50
CA HIS A 569 15.47 4.11 -65.76
C HIS A 569 16.70 3.29 -65.32
N SER A 570 16.44 2.00 -65.13
CA SER A 570 17.34 0.83 -65.08
C SER A 570 17.70 0.28 -63.69
N GLY A 571 17.71 -1.03 -63.45
CA GLY A 571 17.04 -2.08 -64.25
C GLY A 571 17.63 -3.48 -64.22
N GLN A 572 17.20 -4.33 -63.29
CA GLN A 572 17.25 -5.80 -63.44
C GLN A 572 16.20 -6.49 -62.55
N LYS A 573 15.83 -7.73 -62.89
CA LYS A 573 14.92 -8.57 -62.11
C LYS A 573 15.69 -9.75 -61.50
N THR A 574 15.53 -9.95 -60.20
CA THR A 574 15.73 -11.23 -59.50
C THR A 574 14.56 -11.41 -58.54
N SER A 575 13.85 -12.52 -58.65
CA SER A 575 12.61 -12.76 -57.91
C SER A 575 12.80 -13.70 -56.71
N ARG A 576 12.45 -13.22 -55.52
CA ARG A 576 11.99 -14.05 -54.39
C ARG A 576 10.77 -13.37 -53.75
N ASN A 577 9.92 -14.18 -53.12
CA ASN A 577 8.77 -13.71 -52.36
C ASN A 577 9.17 -13.55 -50.90
N ASP A 578 9.76 -12.41 -50.55
CA ASP A 578 10.05 -12.04 -49.16
C ASP A 578 9.03 -11.00 -48.61
N SER A 579 8.15 -10.49 -49.48
CA SER A 579 7.24 -9.36 -49.21
C SER A 579 6.09 -9.61 -48.23
N GLN A 580 5.92 -10.82 -47.70
CA GLN A 580 5.06 -11.04 -46.52
C GLN A 580 5.90 -10.92 -45.24
N GLY A 581 7.03 -11.63 -45.16
CA GLY A 581 7.94 -11.53 -44.02
C GLY A 581 8.55 -10.15 -43.80
N GLU A 582 8.71 -9.33 -44.84
CA GLU A 582 9.11 -7.91 -44.69
C GLU A 582 7.95 -6.99 -44.26
N GLN A 583 6.69 -7.34 -44.56
CA GLN A 583 5.53 -6.58 -44.06
C GLN A 583 5.26 -6.96 -42.59
N ASP A 584 5.26 -8.25 -42.27
CA ASP A 584 5.06 -8.77 -40.91
C ASP A 584 6.11 -8.21 -39.92
N ARG A 585 7.36 -7.99 -40.38
CA ARG A 585 8.40 -7.33 -39.59
C ARG A 585 8.23 -5.81 -39.44
N LEU A 586 7.55 -5.14 -40.38
CA LEU A 586 7.29 -3.70 -40.28
C LEU A 586 6.14 -3.36 -39.31
N TYR A 587 5.31 -4.33 -38.91
CA TYR A 587 4.21 -4.08 -37.97
C TYR A 587 4.66 -3.94 -36.50
N ALA A 588 5.90 -4.32 -36.15
CA ALA A 588 6.38 -4.35 -34.77
C ALA A 588 6.90 -2.99 -34.24
N ASP A 589 7.57 -2.18 -35.07
CA ASP A 589 8.35 -1.02 -34.59
C ASP A 589 7.51 0.24 -34.27
N THR A 590 6.34 0.44 -34.90
CA THR A 590 5.52 1.67 -34.73
C THR A 590 4.04 1.42 -35.03
N SER A 591 3.26 0.99 -34.03
CA SER A 591 1.79 1.04 -34.12
C SER A 591 1.06 1.37 -32.82
N TRP A 592 1.78 1.72 -31.75
CA TRP A 592 1.22 2.07 -30.45
C TRP A 592 1.62 3.47 -30.04
N GLN A 593 0.67 4.22 -29.48
CA GLN A 593 0.94 5.39 -28.66
C GLN A 593 0.48 5.07 -27.24
N VAL A 594 1.40 5.21 -26.28
CA VAL A 594 1.13 5.09 -24.84
C VAL A 594 1.13 6.51 -24.29
N THR A 595 -0.02 6.89 -23.75
CA THR A 595 -0.27 8.22 -23.24
C THR A 595 -0.23 8.20 -21.72
N ILE A 596 0.65 9.01 -21.15
CA ILE A 596 1.00 9.05 -19.72
C ILE A 596 0.71 10.45 -19.20
N ASP A 597 -0.16 10.56 -18.20
CA ASP A 597 -0.26 11.76 -17.38
C ASP A 597 0.75 11.70 -16.22
N PRO A 598 1.80 12.55 -16.19
CA PRO A 598 2.80 12.54 -15.11
C PRO A 598 2.22 12.85 -13.74
N GLU A 599 1.06 13.52 -13.67
CA GLU A 599 0.39 13.89 -12.42
C GLU A 599 -0.20 12.70 -11.65
N ASN A 600 -0.29 11.53 -12.29
CA ASN A 600 -0.59 10.25 -11.61
C ASN A 600 0.65 9.63 -10.91
N TYR A 601 1.83 10.25 -11.03
CA TYR A 601 3.14 9.72 -10.61
C TYR A 601 4.06 10.65 -9.78
N PRO A 602 3.70 11.87 -9.30
CA PRO A 602 4.71 12.83 -8.84
C PRO A 602 5.17 12.66 -7.38
N GLN A 603 6.48 12.75 -7.16
CA GLN A 603 7.08 13.50 -6.06
C GLN A 603 8.28 14.30 -6.60
N GLN A 604 8.63 15.42 -5.95
CA GLN A 604 9.64 16.37 -6.46
C GLN A 604 11.06 15.80 -6.53
N ASP A 605 11.36 14.73 -5.78
CA ASP A 605 12.66 14.05 -5.76
C ASP A 605 12.69 12.76 -6.63
N GLY A 606 11.61 12.47 -7.37
CA GLY A 606 11.51 11.31 -8.26
C GLY A 606 10.93 10.02 -7.65
N GLU A 607 10.57 10.02 -6.36
CA GLU A 607 9.84 8.89 -5.75
C GLU A 607 8.37 8.85 -6.22
N LEU A 608 7.78 7.66 -6.28
CA LEU A 608 6.36 7.47 -6.65
C LEU A 608 5.47 7.52 -5.41
N ALA A 609 4.40 8.32 -5.44
CA ALA A 609 3.48 8.50 -4.29
C ALA A 609 2.80 7.20 -3.81
N ASP A 610 2.51 6.27 -4.73
CA ASP A 610 2.25 4.86 -4.44
C ASP A 610 2.97 4.01 -5.50
N ARG A 611 4.24 3.66 -5.21
CA ARG A 611 5.09 2.87 -6.11
C ARG A 611 4.45 1.54 -6.53
N SER A 612 3.72 0.86 -5.64
CA SER A 612 3.12 -0.44 -5.93
C SER A 612 2.01 -0.29 -6.98
N THR A 613 1.03 0.58 -6.73
CA THR A 613 -0.10 0.82 -7.63
C THR A 613 0.35 1.46 -8.94
N SER A 614 1.24 2.46 -8.89
CA SER A 614 1.78 3.13 -10.07
C SER A 614 2.50 2.16 -11.02
N LEU A 615 3.38 1.30 -10.50
CA LEU A 615 4.12 0.35 -11.34
C LEU A 615 3.23 -0.79 -11.85
N LYS A 616 2.29 -1.30 -11.03
CA LYS A 616 1.28 -2.27 -11.46
C LYS A 616 0.50 -1.74 -12.68
N SER A 617 0.08 -0.47 -12.65
CA SER A 617 -0.64 0.19 -13.76
C SER A 617 0.20 0.28 -15.05
N LEU A 618 1.46 0.71 -14.95
CA LEU A 618 2.37 0.79 -16.11
C LEU A 618 2.66 -0.60 -16.71
N MET A 619 2.92 -1.61 -15.87
CA MET A 619 3.17 -2.97 -16.31
C MET A 619 1.94 -3.64 -16.94
N ARG A 620 0.75 -3.42 -16.35
CA ARG A 620 -0.54 -3.87 -16.91
C ARG A 620 -0.76 -3.28 -18.30
N THR A 621 -0.41 -2.00 -18.48
CA THR A 621 -0.47 -1.33 -19.79
C THR A 621 0.43 -2.00 -20.82
N TYR A 622 1.68 -2.33 -20.47
CA TYR A 622 2.56 -3.06 -21.39
C TYR A 622 2.07 -4.49 -21.66
N GLY A 623 1.44 -5.14 -20.67
CA GLY A 623 0.75 -6.42 -20.86
C GLY A 623 -0.34 -6.34 -21.93
N ILE A 624 -1.11 -5.26 -22.01
CA ILE A 624 -2.11 -5.04 -23.08
C ILE A 624 -1.42 -4.91 -24.46
N LEU A 625 -0.33 -4.14 -24.56
CA LEU A 625 0.46 -4.02 -25.80
C LEU A 625 0.99 -5.38 -26.27
N LEU A 626 1.49 -6.21 -25.35
CA LEU A 626 1.96 -7.57 -25.63
C LEU A 626 0.82 -8.46 -26.14
N LYS A 627 -0.33 -8.43 -25.45
CA LYS A 627 -1.58 -9.17 -25.75
C LYS A 627 -2.11 -8.86 -27.15
N GLU A 628 -2.08 -7.59 -27.58
CA GLU A 628 -2.65 -7.13 -28.85
C GLU A 628 -1.66 -7.06 -30.04
N THR A 629 -0.36 -7.23 -29.79
CA THR A 629 0.67 -7.25 -30.85
C THR A 629 0.85 -8.64 -31.46
N ASP A 630 1.04 -9.68 -30.64
CA ASP A 630 1.10 -11.08 -31.09
C ASP A 630 0.22 -11.97 -30.17
N PRO A 631 -1.12 -11.93 -30.35
CA PRO A 631 -2.05 -12.76 -29.58
C PRO A 631 -1.89 -14.25 -29.88
N GLU A 632 -1.35 -14.65 -31.05
CA GLU A 632 -1.12 -16.06 -31.37
C GLU A 632 0.06 -16.64 -30.58
N LEU A 633 1.12 -15.86 -30.36
CA LEU A 633 2.25 -16.24 -29.51
C LEU A 633 1.91 -16.19 -28.02
N TYR A 634 1.39 -15.06 -27.54
CA TYR A 634 1.28 -14.82 -26.09
C TYR A 634 -0.12 -15.10 -25.52
N ALA A 635 -1.18 -14.54 -26.10
CA ALA A 635 -2.50 -14.53 -25.47
C ALA A 635 -3.27 -15.86 -25.60
N ASN A 636 -3.14 -16.56 -26.72
CA ASN A 636 -3.90 -17.80 -26.98
C ASN A 636 -3.58 -18.91 -25.98
N GLY A 637 -2.29 -19.18 -25.72
CA GLY A 637 -1.87 -20.20 -24.75
C GLY A 637 -2.28 -19.86 -23.31
N TYR A 638 -2.32 -18.57 -22.95
CA TYR A 638 -2.84 -18.11 -21.67
C TYR A 638 -4.35 -18.37 -21.56
N GLY A 639 -5.11 -18.14 -22.64
CA GLY A 639 -6.54 -18.46 -22.70
C GLY A 639 -6.84 -19.96 -22.55
N GLU A 640 -6.00 -20.83 -23.14
CA GLU A 640 -6.10 -22.29 -22.95
C GLU A 640 -5.79 -22.68 -21.49
N LEU A 641 -4.71 -22.15 -20.90
CA LEU A 641 -4.37 -22.34 -19.48
C LEU A 641 -5.50 -21.88 -18.55
N LEU A 642 -6.02 -20.68 -18.75
CA LEU A 642 -7.10 -20.10 -17.95
C LEU A 642 -8.36 -20.98 -18.02
N GLY A 643 -8.71 -21.48 -19.21
CA GLY A 643 -9.81 -22.43 -19.40
C GLY A 643 -9.60 -23.77 -18.69
N GLU A 644 -8.38 -24.32 -18.73
CA GLU A 644 -8.02 -25.54 -17.99
C GLU A 644 -8.17 -25.34 -16.48
N LYS A 645 -7.59 -24.27 -15.93
CA LYS A 645 -7.62 -24.00 -14.49
C LYS A 645 -9.02 -23.69 -13.96
N GLN A 646 -9.83 -22.92 -14.70
CA GLN A 646 -11.24 -22.70 -14.35
C GLN A 646 -12.04 -24.01 -14.35
N ALA A 647 -11.79 -24.91 -15.31
CA ALA A 647 -12.44 -26.22 -15.35
C ALA A 647 -12.00 -27.14 -14.18
N MET A 648 -10.72 -27.08 -13.78
CA MET A 648 -10.22 -27.77 -12.60
C MET A 648 -10.91 -27.27 -11.32
N GLN A 649 -10.90 -25.96 -11.07
CA GLN A 649 -11.54 -25.33 -9.89
C GLN A 649 -13.02 -25.74 -9.77
N GLN A 650 -13.79 -25.63 -10.87
CA GLN A 650 -15.21 -26.03 -10.89
C GLN A 650 -15.42 -27.53 -10.61
N SER A 651 -14.47 -28.39 -11.00
CA SER A 651 -14.54 -29.83 -10.73
C SER A 651 -14.25 -30.17 -9.26
N GLU A 652 -13.35 -29.42 -8.61
CA GLU A 652 -13.03 -29.60 -7.19
C GLU A 652 -14.18 -29.09 -6.30
N ASP A 653 -14.73 -27.91 -6.58
CA ASP A 653 -15.92 -27.38 -5.91
C ASP A 653 -17.11 -28.36 -6.03
N ALA A 654 -17.35 -28.89 -7.23
CA ALA A 654 -18.41 -29.88 -7.44
C ALA A 654 -18.17 -31.20 -6.65
N SER A 655 -16.91 -31.56 -6.39
CA SER A 655 -16.55 -32.75 -5.61
C SER A 655 -16.78 -32.58 -4.09
N LEU A 656 -16.66 -31.35 -3.58
CA LEU A 656 -16.89 -31.01 -2.18
C LEU A 656 -18.37 -31.05 -1.78
N VAL A 657 -19.29 -30.89 -2.75
CA VAL A 657 -20.75 -30.97 -2.53
C VAL A 657 -21.23 -32.42 -2.41
N SER A 658 -20.92 -33.07 -1.28
CA SER A 658 -21.39 -34.43 -1.02
C SER A 658 -22.93 -34.50 -0.90
N PRO A 659 -23.61 -35.58 -1.36
CA PRO A 659 -25.09 -35.66 -1.37
C PRO A 659 -25.80 -35.64 -0.01
N LYS A 660 -25.08 -35.50 1.11
CA LYS A 660 -25.65 -35.48 2.47
C LYS A 660 -26.03 -34.09 2.99
N SER A 661 -25.56 -33.01 2.36
CA SER A 661 -25.93 -31.63 2.74
C SER A 661 -27.30 -31.20 2.20
N ALA A 662 -27.78 -31.82 1.13
CA ALA A 662 -28.99 -31.46 0.38
C ALA A 662 -30.34 -31.61 1.13
N LEU A 663 -30.32 -32.00 2.41
CA LEU A 663 -31.51 -32.19 3.26
C LEU A 663 -31.53 -31.32 4.54
N GLN A 664 -30.66 -30.31 4.63
CA GLN A 664 -30.71 -29.29 5.70
C GLN A 664 -30.63 -27.84 5.19
N ALA A 665 -30.74 -27.63 3.87
CA ALA A 665 -30.50 -26.33 3.23
C ALA A 665 -31.70 -25.36 3.21
N GLU A 666 -32.89 -25.73 3.72
CA GLU A 666 -34.11 -24.90 3.62
C GLU A 666 -34.30 -23.87 4.74
N SER A 667 -33.34 -23.71 5.67
CA SER A 667 -33.48 -22.78 6.81
C SER A 667 -32.24 -21.92 7.11
N ALA A 668 -31.41 -21.63 6.10
CA ALA A 668 -30.19 -20.84 6.26
C ALA A 668 -29.92 -19.93 5.03
N GLN A 669 -30.81 -18.97 4.76
CA GLN A 669 -30.50 -17.85 3.86
C GLN A 669 -29.56 -16.86 4.59
N GLY A 670 -28.26 -17.08 4.46
CA GLY A 670 -27.23 -16.21 5.04
C GLY A 670 -25.81 -16.68 4.75
N MET A 671 -25.20 -16.07 3.73
CA MET A 671 -23.74 -15.97 3.53
C MET A 671 -22.90 -17.23 3.83
N ASN A 672 -23.02 -18.24 2.97
CA ASN A 672 -21.90 -19.10 2.60
C ASN A 672 -21.60 -18.85 1.10
N GLN A 673 -20.80 -17.83 0.81
CA GLN A 673 -20.11 -17.76 -0.48
C GLN A 673 -18.78 -18.49 -0.30
N THR A 674 -18.59 -19.60 -1.01
CA THR A 674 -17.23 -20.07 -1.31
C THR A 674 -16.59 -19.00 -2.18
N VAL A 675 -15.53 -18.36 -1.68
CA VAL A 675 -14.78 -17.35 -2.43
C VAL A 675 -13.94 -18.07 -3.47
N SER A 676 -14.51 -18.27 -4.66
CA SER A 676 -13.76 -18.71 -5.83
C SER A 676 -12.70 -17.65 -6.16
N VAL A 677 -11.42 -18.00 -6.00
CA VAL A 677 -10.32 -17.08 -6.33
C VAL A 677 -10.39 -16.78 -7.82
N SER A 678 -10.67 -15.52 -8.15
CA SER A 678 -10.61 -15.00 -9.52
C SER A 678 -9.18 -15.13 -10.03
N LEU A 679 -8.99 -15.95 -11.05
CA LEU A 679 -7.73 -16.00 -11.79
C LEU A 679 -7.50 -14.65 -12.50
N PRO A 680 -6.24 -14.21 -12.66
CA PRO A 680 -5.94 -12.88 -13.17
C PRO A 680 -6.24 -12.78 -14.67
N GLU A 681 -6.57 -11.58 -15.16
CA GLU A 681 -6.51 -11.32 -16.60
C GLU A 681 -5.05 -11.33 -17.07
N PHE A 682 -4.84 -11.54 -18.37
CA PHE A 682 -3.51 -11.66 -18.98
C PHE A 682 -2.56 -10.52 -18.57
N GLU A 683 -3.05 -9.28 -18.61
CA GLU A 683 -2.31 -8.07 -18.28
C GLU A 683 -2.00 -7.93 -16.79
N ASP A 684 -2.87 -8.43 -15.90
CA ASP A 684 -2.64 -8.44 -14.45
C ASP A 684 -1.61 -9.52 -14.09
N ALA A 685 -1.73 -10.69 -14.71
CA ALA A 685 -0.78 -11.79 -14.59
C ALA A 685 0.62 -11.39 -15.08
N PHE A 686 0.68 -10.67 -16.21
CA PHE A 686 1.92 -10.11 -16.75
C PHE A 686 2.53 -9.06 -15.80
N ALA A 687 1.70 -8.19 -15.22
CA ALA A 687 2.18 -7.17 -14.28
C ALA A 687 2.83 -7.78 -13.04
N LEU A 688 2.19 -8.79 -12.44
CA LEU A 688 2.77 -9.54 -11.33
C LEU A 688 3.99 -10.35 -11.79
N TYR A 689 3.98 -10.93 -12.98
CA TYR A 689 5.15 -11.61 -13.55
C TYR A 689 6.38 -10.70 -13.69
N VAL A 690 6.25 -9.39 -13.86
CA VAL A 690 7.43 -8.50 -13.89
C VAL A 690 7.81 -7.97 -12.49
N LEU A 691 6.81 -7.66 -11.65
CA LEU A 691 7.02 -6.94 -10.38
C LEU A 691 7.18 -7.85 -9.15
N ALA A 692 6.35 -8.89 -9.00
CA ALA A 692 6.42 -9.81 -7.86
C ALA A 692 7.70 -10.66 -7.90
N ASP A 693 8.13 -11.19 -6.76
CA ASP A 693 9.28 -12.08 -6.71
C ASP A 693 8.95 -13.49 -7.22
N ASP A 694 9.93 -14.20 -7.81
CA ASP A 694 9.64 -15.51 -8.45
C ASP A 694 9.62 -16.64 -7.42
N THR A 695 8.43 -16.85 -6.85
CA THR A 695 8.07 -18.00 -6.01
C THR A 695 8.01 -19.31 -6.83
N SER A 696 9.02 -19.60 -7.65
CA SER A 696 9.04 -20.57 -8.76
C SER A 696 8.47 -21.98 -8.49
N ASP A 697 8.56 -22.48 -7.25
CA ASP A 697 8.02 -23.77 -6.82
C ASP A 697 6.59 -23.74 -6.21
N SER A 698 6.04 -22.57 -5.86
CA SER A 698 4.77 -22.49 -5.11
C SER A 698 3.56 -22.99 -5.93
N PRO A 699 2.71 -23.88 -5.38
CA PRO A 699 1.57 -24.46 -6.11
C PRO A 699 0.33 -23.56 -6.06
N GLY A 700 -0.35 -23.40 -7.20
CA GLY A 700 -1.66 -22.75 -7.25
C GLY A 700 -2.03 -22.25 -8.65
N ALA A 701 -3.32 -22.28 -9.00
CA ALA A 701 -3.77 -21.86 -10.33
C ALA A 701 -3.47 -20.38 -10.65
N PHE A 702 -3.48 -19.50 -9.64
CA PHE A 702 -3.11 -18.09 -9.81
C PHE A 702 -1.61 -17.94 -10.07
N GLN A 703 -0.78 -18.64 -9.30
CA GLN A 703 0.68 -18.71 -9.46
C GLN A 703 1.07 -19.28 -10.82
N GLU A 704 0.37 -20.32 -11.31
CA GLU A 704 0.60 -20.89 -12.65
C GLU A 704 0.24 -19.90 -13.78
N CYS A 705 -0.80 -19.08 -13.61
CA CYS A 705 -1.09 -17.98 -14.54
C CYS A 705 0.05 -16.94 -14.58
N VAL A 706 0.65 -16.59 -13.44
CA VAL A 706 1.81 -15.68 -13.39
C VAL A 706 3.06 -16.32 -14.02
N ARG A 707 3.35 -17.60 -13.74
CA ARG A 707 4.51 -18.30 -14.33
C ARG A 707 4.35 -18.66 -15.81
N TYR A 708 3.18 -18.45 -16.42
CA TYR A 708 2.97 -18.64 -17.85
C TYR A 708 4.03 -17.93 -18.72
N PHE A 709 4.53 -16.78 -18.27
CA PHE A 709 5.49 -15.97 -19.03
C PHE A 709 6.94 -16.46 -18.93
N ASN A 710 7.29 -17.31 -17.95
CA ASN A 710 8.66 -17.87 -17.78
C ASN A 710 9.14 -18.67 -19.01
N GLN A 711 8.24 -19.11 -19.90
CA GLN A 711 8.58 -19.89 -21.10
C GLN A 711 9.14 -19.05 -22.27
N PHE A 712 9.11 -17.71 -22.19
CA PHE A 712 9.56 -16.80 -23.24
C PHE A 712 10.89 -16.14 -22.86
N GLU A 713 11.97 -16.46 -23.57
CA GLU A 713 13.33 -15.96 -23.29
C GLU A 713 13.44 -14.43 -23.44
N GLU A 714 12.68 -13.87 -24.39
CA GLU A 714 12.53 -12.43 -24.59
C GLU A 714 11.82 -11.73 -23.42
N LEU A 715 10.83 -12.37 -22.79
CA LEU A 715 10.13 -11.79 -21.64
C LEU A 715 10.94 -11.92 -20.35
N ASN A 716 11.71 -13.01 -20.19
CA ASN A 716 12.65 -13.14 -19.08
C ASN A 716 13.73 -12.05 -19.14
N THR A 717 14.24 -11.75 -20.34
CA THR A 717 15.18 -10.64 -20.58
C THR A 717 14.55 -9.28 -20.26
N TYR A 718 13.30 -9.07 -20.66
CA TYR A 718 12.52 -7.87 -20.33
C TYR A 718 12.28 -7.71 -18.80
N ARG A 719 11.83 -8.77 -18.11
CA ARG A 719 11.67 -8.80 -16.64
C ARG A 719 12.99 -8.42 -15.97
N SER A 720 14.12 -8.98 -16.41
CA SER A 720 15.44 -8.64 -15.87
C SER A 720 15.79 -7.16 -16.08
N ALA A 721 15.55 -6.59 -17.27
CA ALA A 721 15.84 -5.18 -17.56
C ALA A 721 15.00 -4.23 -16.70
N VAL A 722 13.68 -4.46 -16.59
CA VAL A 722 12.76 -3.65 -15.78
C VAL A 722 13.11 -3.77 -14.29
N ARG A 723 13.36 -4.97 -13.77
CA ARG A 723 13.74 -5.17 -12.36
C ARG A 723 15.09 -4.53 -12.02
N ASN A 724 16.07 -4.61 -12.93
CA ASN A 724 17.36 -3.93 -12.77
C ASN A 724 17.20 -2.41 -12.67
N TYR A 725 16.35 -1.81 -13.51
CA TYR A 725 16.07 -0.37 -13.43
C TYR A 725 15.34 0.02 -12.13
N LEU A 726 14.44 -0.83 -11.64
CA LEU A 726 13.65 -0.62 -10.43
C LEU A 726 14.38 -0.97 -9.12
N GLY A 727 15.59 -1.55 -9.18
CA GLY A 727 16.33 -2.04 -8.00
C GLY A 727 15.82 -3.36 -7.41
N LEU A 728 14.97 -4.11 -8.12
CA LEU A 728 14.25 -5.29 -7.63
C LEU A 728 15.02 -6.62 -7.84
N GLN A 729 16.34 -6.61 -7.62
CA GLN A 729 17.15 -7.84 -7.64
C GLN A 729 17.67 -8.18 -6.25
N MET A 730 17.32 -9.38 -5.78
CA MET A 730 17.99 -10.07 -4.68
C MET A 730 19.41 -10.45 -5.12
N GLU A 731 20.39 -10.42 -4.21
CA GLU A 731 21.74 -10.96 -4.48
C GLU A 731 21.69 -12.51 -4.51
N GLU A 732 22.05 -13.14 -5.65
CA GLU A 732 22.25 -14.60 -5.82
C GLU A 732 23.62 -15.13 -5.34
#